data_AF-A0A0B4N017-F1
#
_entry.id   AF-A0A0B4N017-F1
#
_cell.length_a   1.000
_cell.length_b   1.000
_cell.length_c   1.000
_cell.angle_alpha   90.00
_cell.angle_beta   90.00
_cell.angle_gamma   90.00
#
_symmetry.space_group_name_H-M   'P 1'
#
loop_
_entity.id
_entity.type
_entity.pdbx_description
1 polymer ?
#
loop_
_entity_poly.entity_id
_entity_poly.type
_entity_poly.pdbx_seq_one_letter_code
_entity_poly.pdbx_strand_id
1 'polypeptide(L)'
;MARIFNSAVMPYGDRFVGVFRGEQTNGVPYIYLGWSKDAIHWDFEPNKIPFVDGDGKPFMPIYAYDPRLVKVEDTYYIIWCQDFYGAAIGVAKTQDFKTFVRIENPFLPFNRNAVLFPRKIHGNFVMMSRPSDSGHTPFGDIFISESPDMMYWGRHRHVMSRGNNWWEGLKIGGGAAPIETSEGWLLFYHGVTQTCNGYVYSIGGAILDIDNPSIVKYRCQNYLLTPEEWFEERGFVPNVTFPLRHAARSRNGPHRRVLRRGGQLRGPGLRQSGRNHRLHQGQQQNHLRRYGNRPPVSGDKRGRRRNTMSKFALSPLFTDHAVLCRGKEIRLFGTAEEGQRLTLSLNDGGGRLLARDTAEAHDGRFCFRLPPQAAQADCSLILSNGSSSMVYTDIAIGDVYLAGGQSNMELELQNADEGPALIANHLNPRVRYFNVPKFARFSPEMEEANKNARWITVAPGTAKDMSAVAYFFAMKLQAHLNVPVGIIDCYWGGTSVTCWMDEEALLRTAEGARYVREYQERWAGKSMAQYLEEEGAFFSGLDEWAKKADALKAAHPEYTTKEINAEIGPCPPWNPPVGEGSPFRPDGLVHTMLEQVIPATLTGVLFYQGEEDTWRTGKYDILLSSFILRLREKFMDGELPFLNVQLPMWIDGAAVEDSKLWPPRAPGPMEGIPQSPEHRPGRAVGSGRV
;
A
#
# COMPACT_ATOMS: atom_id res chain seq x y z
N MET A 1 -22.66 12.62 11.99
CA MET A 1 -21.54 13.40 11.43
C MET A 1 -21.43 13.10 9.94
N ALA A 2 -21.32 14.13 9.09
CA ALA A 2 -21.11 13.97 7.65
C ALA A 2 -19.63 13.85 7.29
N ARG A 3 -18.76 14.67 7.91
CA ARG A 3 -17.35 14.77 7.54
C ARG A 3 -16.48 15.02 8.78
N ILE A 4 -15.28 14.46 8.79
CA ILE A 4 -14.25 14.67 9.83
C ILE A 4 -12.93 14.99 9.14
N PHE A 5 -12.34 16.13 9.46
CA PHE A 5 -11.10 16.59 8.80
C PHE A 5 -10.24 17.49 9.68
N ASN A 6 -10.58 17.62 10.97
CA ASN A 6 -9.60 18.00 11.97
C ASN A 6 -9.48 16.96 13.08
N SER A 7 -8.25 16.61 13.47
CA SER A 7 -7.94 15.56 14.45
C SER A 7 -6.82 15.97 15.39
N ALA A 8 -7.20 16.50 16.56
CA ALA A 8 -6.26 16.82 17.62
C ALA A 8 -6.06 15.62 18.55
N VAL A 9 -5.04 14.82 18.27
CA VAL A 9 -4.82 13.50 18.91
C VAL A 9 -3.62 13.52 19.87
N MET A 10 -3.67 12.72 20.94
CA MET A 10 -2.53 12.49 21.81
C MET A 10 -2.54 11.08 22.45
N PRO A 11 -1.38 10.57 22.91
CA PRO A 11 -1.33 9.40 23.76
C PRO A 11 -2.05 9.65 25.10
N TYR A 12 -2.78 8.65 25.59
CA TYR A 12 -3.46 8.68 26.88
C TYR A 12 -3.57 7.26 27.45
N GLY A 13 -2.78 6.95 28.48
CA GLY A 13 -2.66 5.59 29.01
C GLY A 13 -2.00 4.64 28.00
N ASP A 14 -2.62 3.48 27.81
CA ASP A 14 -2.24 2.44 26.84
C ASP A 14 -2.86 2.65 25.44
N ARG A 15 -3.56 3.77 25.24
CA ARG A 15 -4.30 4.09 24.03
C ARG A 15 -4.06 5.55 23.59
N PHE A 16 -4.80 5.98 22.58
CA PHE A 16 -4.84 7.35 22.08
C PHE A 16 -6.23 7.93 22.26
N VAL A 17 -6.26 9.22 22.53
CA VAL A 17 -7.47 10.05 22.59
C VAL A 17 -7.37 11.16 21.56
N GLY A 18 -8.49 11.57 20.98
CA GLY A 18 -8.54 12.67 20.05
C GLY A 18 -9.76 13.55 20.18
N VAL A 19 -9.60 14.83 19.85
CA VAL A 19 -10.68 15.79 19.66
C VAL A 19 -10.82 16.09 18.18
N PHE A 20 -11.98 15.79 17.62
CA PHE A 20 -12.24 15.79 16.19
C PHE A 20 -13.27 16.84 15.81
N ARG A 21 -13.02 17.59 14.73
CA ARG A 21 -14.08 18.39 14.09
C ARG A 21 -15.00 17.44 13.34
N GLY A 22 -16.24 17.31 13.81
CA GLY A 22 -17.32 16.63 13.12
C GLY A 22 -18.29 17.63 12.52
N GLU A 23 -18.25 17.78 11.20
CA GLU A 23 -19.22 18.60 10.47
C GLU A 23 -20.50 17.80 10.27
N GLN A 24 -21.65 18.40 10.60
CA GLN A 24 -22.96 17.78 10.42
C GLN A 24 -23.40 17.81 8.95
N THR A 25 -24.50 17.12 8.65
CA THR A 25 -25.14 17.13 7.32
C THR A 25 -25.66 18.52 6.93
N ASN A 26 -25.95 19.38 7.92
CA ASN A 26 -26.30 20.78 7.70
C ASN A 26 -25.08 21.74 7.60
N GLY A 27 -23.86 21.20 7.57
CA GLY A 27 -22.62 22.00 7.45
C GLY A 27 -22.10 22.62 8.75
N VAL A 28 -22.81 22.51 9.87
CA VAL A 28 -22.37 23.10 11.14
C VAL A 28 -21.30 22.22 11.80
N PRO A 29 -20.12 22.76 12.17
CA PRO A 29 -19.08 21.99 12.82
C PRO A 29 -19.25 21.97 14.35
N TYR A 30 -19.03 20.78 14.92
CA TYR A 30 -18.86 20.59 16.36
C TYR A 30 -17.61 19.76 16.64
N ILE A 31 -17.23 19.66 17.90
CA ILE A 31 -16.11 18.83 18.32
C ILE A 31 -16.55 17.59 19.11
N TYR A 32 -15.90 16.47 18.80
CA TYR A 32 -16.21 15.13 19.28
C TYR A 32 -14.97 14.50 19.87
N LEU A 33 -15.16 13.64 20.88
CA LEU A 33 -14.08 12.81 21.40
C LEU A 33 -13.98 11.52 20.57
N GLY A 34 -12.78 10.98 20.44
CA GLY A 34 -12.57 9.66 19.87
C GLY A 34 -11.41 8.94 20.56
N TRP A 35 -11.43 7.63 20.45
CA TRP A 35 -10.45 6.72 21.06
C TRP A 35 -9.86 5.80 20.01
N SER A 36 -8.61 5.41 20.19
CA SER A 36 -7.92 4.51 19.28
C SER A 36 -6.82 3.74 20.00
N LYS A 37 -6.59 2.48 19.64
CA LYS A 37 -5.45 1.70 20.15
C LYS A 37 -4.15 1.98 19.38
N ASP A 38 -4.24 2.39 18.12
CA ASP A 38 -3.12 2.51 17.18
C ASP A 38 -2.96 3.92 16.59
N ALA A 39 -3.83 4.86 16.96
CA ALA A 39 -3.98 6.20 16.40
C ALA A 39 -4.41 6.25 14.90
N ILE A 40 -4.82 5.13 14.32
CA ILE A 40 -5.24 4.98 12.93
C ILE A 40 -6.73 4.66 12.85
N HIS A 41 -7.18 3.66 13.61
CA HIS A 41 -8.58 3.24 13.67
C HIS A 41 -9.27 3.89 14.86
N TRP A 42 -10.31 4.68 14.61
CA TRP A 42 -10.94 5.55 15.61
C TRP A 42 -12.39 5.16 15.90
N ASP A 43 -12.66 4.97 17.19
CA ASP A 43 -14.01 4.87 17.73
C ASP A 43 -14.44 6.26 18.24
N PHE A 44 -15.42 6.87 17.59
CA PHE A 44 -15.88 8.22 17.94
C PHE A 44 -17.05 8.16 18.92
N GLU A 45 -17.03 9.04 19.91
CA GLU A 45 -18.19 9.27 20.75
C GLU A 45 -19.35 9.80 19.87
N PRO A 46 -20.58 9.30 20.04
CA PRO A 46 -21.72 9.70 19.21
C PRO A 46 -22.15 11.14 19.48
N ASN A 47 -21.87 11.65 20.68
CA ASN A 47 -22.28 12.95 21.16
C ASN A 47 -21.13 13.97 21.09
N LYS A 48 -21.51 15.24 20.90
CA LYS A 48 -20.57 16.37 20.99
C LYS A 48 -19.98 16.41 22.40
N ILE A 49 -18.76 16.91 22.54
CA ILE A 49 -18.16 17.12 23.86
C ILE A 49 -19.06 18.08 24.67
N PRO A 50 -19.57 17.67 25.85
CA PRO A 50 -20.42 18.52 26.67
C PRO A 50 -19.56 19.47 27.51
N PHE A 51 -19.49 20.73 27.10
CA PHE A 51 -18.79 21.77 27.85
C PHE A 51 -19.65 22.33 28.97
N VAL A 52 -19.03 22.52 30.13
CA VAL A 52 -19.60 23.18 31.30
C VAL A 52 -18.74 24.37 31.73
N ASP A 53 -19.32 25.32 32.46
CA ASP A 53 -18.57 26.38 33.13
C ASP A 53 -17.94 25.89 34.46
N GLY A 54 -17.34 26.82 35.23
CA GLY A 54 -16.73 26.52 36.53
C GLY A 54 -17.72 26.05 37.60
N ASP A 55 -19.01 26.34 37.44
CA ASP A 55 -20.09 25.90 38.33
C ASP A 55 -20.74 24.59 37.87
N GLY A 56 -20.27 24.02 36.75
CA GLY A 56 -20.82 22.81 36.15
C GLY A 56 -22.08 23.03 35.30
N LYS A 57 -22.47 24.27 35.01
CA LYS A 57 -23.62 24.57 34.15
C LYS A 57 -23.24 24.43 32.67
N PRO A 58 -24.15 24.00 31.79
CA PRO A 58 -23.86 23.88 30.37
C PRO A 58 -23.35 25.19 29.76
N PHE A 59 -22.18 25.15 29.10
CA PHE A 59 -21.56 26.31 28.45
C PHE A 59 -21.12 25.96 27.01
N MET A 60 -22.06 25.46 26.22
CA MET A 60 -21.81 24.99 24.86
C MET A 60 -21.57 26.15 23.87
N PRO A 61 -20.61 26.00 22.94
CA PRO A 61 -20.47 26.93 21.83
C PRO A 61 -21.54 26.71 20.76
N ILE A 62 -21.88 27.77 20.02
CA ILE A 62 -22.84 27.70 18.89
C ILE A 62 -22.31 26.76 17.80
N TYR A 63 -21.03 26.90 17.47
CA TYR A 63 -20.26 25.98 16.63
C TYR A 63 -18.83 25.87 17.16
N ALA A 64 -18.13 24.79 16.80
CA ALA A 64 -16.73 24.59 17.17
C ALA A 64 -15.97 23.85 16.06
N TYR A 65 -14.84 24.41 15.61
CA TYR A 65 -13.95 23.81 14.61
C TYR A 65 -12.48 24.11 14.91
N ASP A 66 -11.54 23.59 14.11
CA ASP A 66 -10.09 23.81 14.31
C ASP A 66 -9.57 23.36 15.70
N PRO A 67 -9.94 22.17 16.22
CA PRO A 67 -9.47 21.73 17.53
C PRO A 67 -7.95 21.56 17.59
N ARG A 68 -7.38 21.86 18.74
CA ARG A 68 -6.05 21.45 19.22
C ARG A 68 -6.19 20.85 20.61
N LEU A 69 -5.31 19.90 20.92
CA LEU A 69 -5.28 19.18 22.18
C LEU A 69 -3.84 19.14 22.66
N VAL A 70 -3.59 19.73 23.82
CA VAL A 70 -2.24 19.87 24.39
C VAL A 70 -2.31 19.58 25.88
N LYS A 71 -1.37 18.79 26.39
CA LYS A 71 -1.18 18.65 27.84
C LYS A 71 -0.13 19.64 28.29
N VAL A 72 -0.46 20.42 29.31
CA VAL A 72 0.47 21.29 30.03
C VAL A 72 0.36 20.93 31.50
N GLU A 73 1.49 20.52 32.09
CA GLU A 73 1.50 19.94 33.44
C GLU A 73 0.50 18.76 33.51
N ASP A 74 -0.38 18.70 34.51
CA ASP A 74 -1.36 17.61 34.66
C ASP A 74 -2.71 17.89 34.00
N THR A 75 -2.83 18.97 33.23
CA THR A 75 -4.09 19.41 32.62
C THR A 75 -4.05 19.29 31.10
N TYR A 76 -5.10 18.73 30.52
CA TYR A 76 -5.32 18.68 29.08
C TYR A 76 -6.16 19.88 28.66
N TYR A 77 -5.65 20.67 27.72
CA TYR A 77 -6.32 21.84 27.16
C TYR A 77 -6.82 21.54 25.76
N ILE A 78 -8.10 21.82 25.52
CA ILE A 78 -8.76 21.73 24.23
C ILE A 78 -8.99 23.16 23.75
N ILE A 79 -8.49 23.49 22.57
CA ILE A 79 -8.57 24.84 22.00
C ILE A 79 -9.24 24.73 20.64
N TRP A 80 -10.15 25.62 20.30
CA TRP A 80 -10.88 25.58 19.04
C TRP A 80 -11.26 26.99 18.58
N CYS A 81 -11.74 27.11 17.35
CA CYS A 81 -12.41 28.30 16.84
C CYS A 81 -13.93 28.19 16.98
N GLN A 82 -14.57 29.23 17.48
CA GLN A 82 -16.01 29.33 17.71
C GLN A 82 -16.55 30.71 17.36
N ASP A 83 -17.86 30.89 17.54
CA ASP A 83 -18.48 32.20 17.53
C ASP A 83 -18.33 32.91 18.88
N PHE A 84 -18.01 34.21 18.80
CA PHE A 84 -18.22 35.21 19.83
C PHE A 84 -18.42 36.56 19.14
N TYR A 85 -19.56 36.74 18.46
CA TYR A 85 -19.81 37.87 17.54
C TYR A 85 -18.78 37.95 16.40
N GLY A 86 -18.31 36.78 15.94
CA GLY A 86 -17.15 36.64 15.07
C GLY A 86 -16.25 35.47 15.48
N ALA A 87 -15.38 35.04 14.56
CA ALA A 87 -14.44 33.95 14.81
C ALA A 87 -13.52 34.30 15.98
N ALA A 88 -13.61 33.55 17.07
CA ALA A 88 -12.79 33.70 18.27
C ALA A 88 -12.27 32.34 18.76
N ILE A 89 -11.32 32.39 19.69
CA ILE A 89 -10.67 31.20 20.25
C ILE A 89 -11.43 30.78 21.51
N GLY A 90 -11.94 29.55 21.52
CA GLY A 90 -12.49 28.89 22.70
C GLY A 90 -11.45 27.98 23.34
N VAL A 91 -11.51 27.87 24.68
CA VAL A 91 -10.62 26.99 25.44
C VAL A 91 -11.40 26.23 26.50
N ALA A 92 -11.06 24.96 26.69
CA ALA A 92 -11.55 24.15 27.78
C ALA A 92 -10.41 23.32 28.37
N LYS A 93 -10.57 22.91 29.62
CA LYS A 93 -9.65 22.04 30.33
C LYS A 93 -10.33 20.77 30.82
N THR A 94 -9.58 19.69 30.86
CA THR A 94 -9.98 18.41 31.43
C THR A 94 -8.77 17.70 32.04
N GLN A 95 -9.02 16.82 33.01
CA GLN A 95 -7.99 15.93 33.57
C GLN A 95 -8.29 14.45 33.27
N ASP A 96 -9.53 14.13 32.87
CA ASP A 96 -10.04 12.76 32.77
C ASP A 96 -10.69 12.42 31.42
N PHE A 97 -10.86 13.41 30.53
CA PHE A 97 -11.62 13.30 29.30
C PHE A 97 -13.09 12.88 29.50
N LYS A 98 -13.66 13.18 30.66
CA LYS A 98 -15.09 13.01 30.98
C LYS A 98 -15.74 14.35 31.26
N THR A 99 -15.11 15.17 32.10
CA THR A 99 -15.57 16.52 32.42
C THR A 99 -14.74 17.56 31.67
N PHE A 100 -15.40 18.45 30.94
CA PHE A 100 -14.75 19.47 30.12
C PHE A 100 -15.20 20.86 30.57
N VAL A 101 -14.34 21.52 31.34
CA VAL A 101 -14.63 22.87 31.85
C VAL A 101 -14.15 23.89 30.84
N ARG A 102 -15.09 24.55 30.16
CA ARG A 102 -14.80 25.69 29.29
C ARG A 102 -14.43 26.90 30.14
N ILE A 103 -13.35 27.56 29.74
CA ILE A 103 -12.84 28.78 30.37
C ILE A 103 -12.99 29.97 29.42
N GLU A 104 -12.57 31.14 29.87
CA GLU A 104 -12.66 32.38 29.10
C GLU A 104 -11.98 32.28 27.73
N ASN A 105 -12.54 33.02 26.77
CA ASN A 105 -11.94 33.16 25.44
C ASN A 105 -10.66 33.99 25.56
N PRO A 106 -9.48 33.50 25.11
CA PRO A 106 -8.22 34.22 25.30
C PRO A 106 -8.14 35.57 24.61
N PHE A 107 -8.88 35.75 23.51
CA PHE A 107 -8.82 36.94 22.67
C PHE A 107 -10.21 37.34 22.16
N LEU A 108 -10.39 38.63 21.91
CA LEU A 108 -11.52 39.16 21.15
C LEU A 108 -11.45 38.70 19.68
N PRO A 109 -12.59 38.62 18.98
CA PRO A 109 -12.60 38.37 17.54
C PRO A 109 -11.91 39.54 16.79
N PHE A 110 -11.30 39.30 15.62
CA PHE A 110 -11.28 38.02 14.90
C PHE A 110 -9.96 37.28 15.09
N ASN A 111 -10.00 36.04 15.57
CA ASN A 111 -8.80 35.23 15.79
C ASN A 111 -9.10 33.72 15.68
N ARG A 112 -8.14 32.94 15.17
CA ARG A 112 -8.23 31.47 15.01
C ARG A 112 -6.83 30.85 14.90
N ASN A 113 -6.75 29.55 14.61
CA ASN A 113 -5.50 28.80 14.48
C ASN A 113 -4.63 28.88 15.75
N ALA A 114 -5.30 28.86 16.91
CA ALA A 114 -4.63 28.98 18.19
C ALA A 114 -4.04 27.65 18.64
N VAL A 115 -2.83 27.73 19.18
CA VAL A 115 -2.07 26.56 19.61
C VAL A 115 -1.30 26.89 20.89
N LEU A 116 -1.51 26.12 21.95
CA LEU A 116 -0.79 26.27 23.21
C LEU A 116 0.54 25.51 23.15
N PHE A 117 1.59 26.08 23.73
CA PHE A 117 2.87 25.38 23.90
C PHE A 117 2.72 24.26 24.96
N PRO A 118 3.41 23.12 24.82
CA PRO A 118 3.21 21.94 25.67
C PRO A 118 3.83 22.06 27.08
N ARG A 119 4.41 23.22 27.41
CA ARG A 119 4.81 23.61 28.77
C ARG A 119 4.80 25.12 28.90
N LYS A 120 4.85 25.60 30.15
CA LYS A 120 5.09 27.01 30.44
C LYS A 120 6.50 27.42 29.99
N ILE A 121 6.64 28.69 29.60
CA ILE A 121 7.91 29.33 29.26
C ILE A 121 8.06 30.53 30.20
N HIS A 122 9.17 30.58 30.96
CA HIS A 122 9.39 31.56 32.02
C HIS A 122 8.22 31.68 33.01
N GLY A 123 7.58 30.56 33.34
CA GLY A 123 6.46 30.50 34.29
C GLY A 123 5.09 30.87 33.72
N ASN A 124 5.00 31.30 32.45
CA ASN A 124 3.75 31.67 31.81
C ASN A 124 3.29 30.60 30.81
N PHE A 125 1.97 30.44 30.67
CA PHE A 125 1.38 29.79 29.50
C PHE A 125 1.68 30.64 28.27
N VAL A 126 2.05 30.00 27.16
CA VAL A 126 2.30 30.68 25.89
C VAL A 126 1.38 30.09 24.84
N MET A 127 0.63 30.95 24.15
CA MET A 127 -0.30 30.56 23.11
C MET A 127 0.03 31.30 21.81
N MET A 128 0.15 30.53 20.74
CA MET A 128 0.17 31.02 19.37
C MET A 128 -1.25 31.35 18.93
N SER A 129 -1.43 32.43 18.18
CA SER A 129 -2.72 32.82 17.59
C SER A 129 -2.51 33.44 16.20
N ARG A 130 -3.61 33.67 15.50
CA ARG A 130 -3.60 34.21 14.14
C ARG A 130 -4.73 35.23 13.97
N PRO A 131 -4.45 36.52 14.20
CA PRO A 131 -5.40 37.60 13.90
C PRO A 131 -5.98 37.44 12.50
N SER A 132 -7.29 37.59 12.38
CA SER A 132 -8.05 37.21 11.19
C SER A 132 -9.16 38.24 10.89
N ASP A 133 -10.11 37.89 10.03
CA ASP A 133 -11.34 38.64 9.79
C ASP A 133 -12.59 37.75 9.98
N SER A 134 -13.77 38.29 9.68
CA SER A 134 -15.07 37.62 9.77
C SER A 134 -15.33 36.56 8.69
N GLY A 135 -14.47 36.45 7.68
CA GLY A 135 -14.71 35.61 6.51
C GLY A 135 -13.49 34.79 6.09
N HIS A 136 -13.31 34.68 4.77
CA HIS A 136 -12.18 33.98 4.16
C HIS A 136 -10.93 34.87 4.13
N THR A 137 -10.35 35.11 5.30
CA THR A 137 -9.31 36.14 5.51
C THR A 137 -8.22 36.12 4.44
N PRO A 138 -7.97 37.25 3.75
CA PRO A 138 -6.96 37.39 2.71
C PRO A 138 -5.59 37.84 3.25
N PHE A 139 -5.38 37.73 4.56
CA PHE A 139 -4.13 38.01 5.26
C PHE A 139 -3.99 37.05 6.46
N GLY A 140 -2.82 37.05 7.10
CA GLY A 140 -2.66 36.34 8.35
C GLY A 140 -1.21 36.08 8.73
N ASP A 141 -0.82 36.64 9.86
CA ASP A 141 0.49 36.49 10.50
C ASP A 141 0.36 35.69 11.80
N ILE A 142 1.44 35.03 12.20
CA ILE A 142 1.49 34.26 13.44
C ILE A 142 1.99 35.14 14.57
N PHE A 143 1.25 35.16 15.67
CA PHE A 143 1.58 35.85 16.92
C PHE A 143 1.65 34.87 18.08
N ILE A 144 2.38 35.23 19.13
CA ILE A 144 2.30 34.57 20.45
C ILE A 144 1.84 35.57 21.52
N SER A 145 1.22 35.06 22.57
CA SER A 145 0.84 35.80 23.77
C SER A 145 1.13 34.96 25.01
N GLU A 146 1.36 35.63 26.13
CA GLU A 146 1.63 35.02 27.43
C GLU A 146 0.44 35.19 28.36
N SER A 147 0.20 34.21 29.23
CA SER A 147 -0.74 34.31 30.34
C SER A 147 -0.20 33.62 31.59
N PRO A 148 -0.30 34.24 32.77
CA PRO A 148 0.08 33.59 34.02
C PRO A 148 -0.95 32.52 34.47
N ASP A 149 -2.20 32.60 34.00
CA ASP A 149 -3.34 31.90 34.60
C ASP A 149 -4.37 31.31 33.62
N MET A 150 -4.09 31.36 32.31
CA MET A 150 -5.00 31.01 31.20
C MET A 150 -6.22 31.93 31.02
N MET A 151 -6.35 33.01 31.80
CA MET A 151 -7.45 33.96 31.74
C MET A 151 -7.03 35.30 31.14
N TYR A 152 -5.98 35.92 31.69
CA TYR A 152 -5.50 37.21 31.22
C TYR A 152 -4.31 37.02 30.28
N TRP A 153 -4.49 37.43 29.02
CA TRP A 153 -3.49 37.27 27.96
C TRP A 153 -2.90 38.62 27.56
N GLY A 154 -1.57 38.67 27.42
CA GLY A 154 -0.85 39.88 27.06
C GLY A 154 0.51 39.58 26.45
N ARG A 155 1.37 40.61 26.44
CA ARG A 155 2.75 40.53 25.90
C ARG A 155 2.78 39.94 24.49
N HIS A 156 1.87 40.40 23.64
CA HIS A 156 1.78 39.94 22.27
C HIS A 156 3.09 40.20 21.52
N ARG A 157 3.58 39.19 20.80
CA ARG A 157 4.76 39.29 19.94
C ARG A 157 4.43 38.71 18.58
N HIS A 158 4.80 39.44 17.54
CA HIS A 158 4.84 38.91 16.19
C HIS A 158 5.91 37.81 16.13
N VAL A 159 5.60 36.69 15.46
CA VAL A 159 6.54 35.59 15.23
C VAL A 159 7.02 35.62 13.79
N MET A 160 6.08 35.57 12.85
CA MET A 160 6.38 35.64 11.42
C MET A 160 5.17 36.05 10.59
N SER A 161 5.48 36.66 9.44
CA SER A 161 4.51 37.02 8.39
C SER A 161 4.52 36.02 7.24
N ARG A 162 3.58 36.19 6.30
CA ARG A 162 3.66 35.58 4.96
C ARG A 162 5.05 35.78 4.32
N GLY A 163 5.51 34.77 3.59
CA GLY A 163 6.83 34.78 2.94
C GLY A 163 6.80 35.37 1.52
N ASN A 164 7.97 35.50 0.91
CA ASN A 164 8.09 35.80 -0.53
C ASN A 164 7.89 34.55 -1.40
N ASN A 165 7.97 33.34 -0.80
CA ASN A 165 7.66 32.10 -1.48
C ASN A 165 6.15 32.04 -1.75
N TRP A 166 5.76 31.75 -2.98
CA TRP A 166 4.36 31.87 -3.41
C TRP A 166 3.41 31.00 -2.58
N TRP A 167 3.82 29.79 -2.20
CA TRP A 167 2.98 28.84 -1.46
C TRP A 167 2.48 29.37 -0.10
N GLU A 168 3.18 30.33 0.48
CA GLU A 168 2.84 30.99 1.75
C GLU A 168 2.65 32.51 1.58
N GLY A 169 2.38 32.94 0.34
CA GLY A 169 2.35 34.34 -0.07
C GLY A 169 1.06 35.10 0.24
N LEU A 170 -0.02 34.43 0.66
CA LEU A 170 -1.28 35.07 1.08
C LEU A 170 -1.38 35.20 2.61
N LYS A 171 -1.30 34.06 3.31
CA LYS A 171 -1.39 33.98 4.78
C LYS A 171 -0.74 32.72 5.31
N ILE A 172 -0.41 32.74 6.59
CA ILE A 172 0.11 31.59 7.34
C ILE A 172 -0.65 31.42 8.66
N GLY A 173 -0.53 30.24 9.28
CA GLY A 173 -1.12 30.00 10.60
C GLY A 173 -0.60 28.75 11.28
N GLY A 174 -0.67 28.76 12.62
CA GLY A 174 -0.22 27.64 13.45
C GLY A 174 -0.95 26.34 13.15
N GLY A 175 -0.18 25.25 13.05
CA GLY A 175 -0.67 23.90 12.88
C GLY A 175 -0.77 23.16 14.21
N ALA A 176 -0.04 22.06 14.36
CA ALA A 176 0.04 21.31 15.60
C ALA A 176 0.76 22.07 16.72
N ALA A 177 0.61 21.59 17.97
CA ALA A 177 1.43 22.02 19.10
C ALA A 177 2.93 21.99 18.74
N PRO A 178 3.69 23.07 19.01
CA PRO A 178 5.12 23.08 18.78
C PRO A 178 5.81 21.95 19.55
N ILE A 179 6.75 21.28 18.88
CA ILE A 179 7.50 20.15 19.46
C ILE A 179 8.80 20.70 20.03
N GLU A 180 9.04 20.44 21.30
CA GLU A 180 10.32 20.78 21.93
C GLU A 180 11.45 19.91 21.38
N THR A 181 12.52 20.54 20.90
CA THR A 181 13.72 19.86 20.40
C THR A 181 14.97 20.53 20.96
N SER A 182 16.14 19.89 20.80
CA SER A 182 17.42 20.51 21.18
C SER A 182 17.76 21.76 20.37
N GLU A 183 17.14 21.96 19.20
CA GLU A 183 17.38 23.11 18.33
C GLU A 183 16.41 24.27 18.59
N GLY A 184 15.35 24.03 19.37
CA GLY A 184 14.25 24.96 19.58
C GLY A 184 12.87 24.29 19.41
N TRP A 185 11.84 25.12 19.28
CA TRP A 185 10.47 24.65 19.04
C TRP A 185 10.24 24.37 17.57
N LEU A 186 10.09 23.11 17.19
CA LEU A 186 9.67 22.73 15.84
C LEU A 186 8.16 23.00 15.68
N LEU A 187 7.84 24.03 14.90
CA LEU A 187 6.49 24.42 14.51
C LEU A 187 6.20 23.92 13.10
N PHE A 188 5.13 23.14 12.95
CA PHE A 188 4.50 22.93 11.65
C PHE A 188 3.37 23.94 11.48
N TYR A 189 3.39 24.67 10.37
CA TYR A 189 2.43 25.72 10.07
C TYR A 189 1.88 25.53 8.66
N HIS A 190 0.67 26.02 8.41
CA HIS A 190 0.15 26.07 7.04
C HIS A 190 0.52 27.39 6.38
N GLY A 191 0.75 27.34 5.07
CA GLY A 191 0.86 28.48 4.18
C GLY A 191 -0.19 28.40 3.08
N VAL A 192 -0.67 29.56 2.66
CA VAL A 192 -1.69 29.67 1.63
C VAL A 192 -1.19 30.53 0.48
N THR A 193 -1.48 30.06 -0.73
CA THR A 193 -1.42 30.87 -1.94
C THR A 193 -2.82 31.06 -2.53
N GLN A 194 -3.02 32.16 -3.23
CA GLN A 194 -4.23 32.42 -4.00
C GLN A 194 -3.95 32.23 -5.49
N THR A 195 -4.67 31.29 -6.08
CA THR A 195 -4.71 31.09 -7.54
C THR A 195 -5.94 31.78 -8.12
N CYS A 196 -6.06 31.80 -9.45
CA CYS A 196 -7.26 32.27 -10.14
C CYS A 196 -8.53 31.47 -9.75
N ASN A 197 -8.39 30.22 -9.29
CA ASN A 197 -9.50 29.31 -8.99
C ASN A 197 -9.70 29.06 -7.48
N GLY A 198 -9.01 29.82 -6.61
CA GLY A 198 -9.15 29.71 -5.16
C GLY A 198 -7.83 29.48 -4.43
N TYR A 199 -7.93 29.09 -3.17
CA TYR A 199 -6.80 28.91 -2.28
C TYR A 199 -6.18 27.51 -2.37
N VAL A 200 -4.86 27.44 -2.21
CA VAL A 200 -4.11 26.19 -2.04
C VAL A 200 -3.41 26.24 -0.69
N TYR A 201 -3.70 25.28 0.19
CA TYR A 201 -3.08 25.17 1.52
C TYR A 201 -2.00 24.10 1.52
N SER A 202 -0.77 24.52 1.85
CA SER A 202 0.40 23.65 2.00
C SER A 202 0.94 23.70 3.42
N ILE A 203 1.77 22.74 3.80
CA ILE A 203 2.39 22.60 5.13
C ILE A 203 3.87 22.93 5.04
N GLY A 204 4.37 23.79 5.93
CA GLY A 204 5.79 24.03 6.14
C GLY A 204 6.22 23.76 7.58
N GLY A 205 7.50 24.05 7.85
CA GLY A 205 8.14 23.90 9.15
C GLY A 205 9.02 25.10 9.49
N ALA A 206 9.02 25.49 10.76
CA ALA A 206 9.92 26.47 11.33
C ALA A 206 10.48 25.96 12.67
N ILE A 207 11.68 26.41 13.03
CA ILE A 207 12.25 26.21 14.36
C ILE A 207 12.29 27.57 15.05
N LEU A 208 11.57 27.70 16.15
CA LEU A 208 11.55 28.91 16.98
C LEU A 208 12.56 28.77 18.12
N ASP A 209 13.06 29.88 18.62
CA ASP A 209 13.96 29.88 19.77
C ASP A 209 13.28 29.28 21.01
N ILE A 210 14.04 28.51 21.80
CA ILE A 210 13.51 27.69 22.89
C ILE A 210 13.00 28.55 24.07
N ASP A 211 13.68 29.67 24.33
CA ASP A 211 13.40 30.57 25.46
C ASP A 211 12.51 31.73 25.03
N ASN A 212 12.68 32.23 23.80
CA ASN A 212 11.84 33.26 23.22
C ASN A 212 11.22 32.82 21.87
N PRO A 213 10.09 32.10 21.88
CA PRO A 213 9.49 31.56 20.67
C PRO A 213 8.93 32.61 19.68
N SER A 214 9.05 33.91 19.97
CA SER A 214 8.82 34.95 18.96
C SER A 214 9.97 35.05 17.93
N ILE A 215 11.13 34.49 18.24
CA ILE A 215 12.29 34.48 17.35
C ILE A 215 12.26 33.23 16.48
N VAL A 216 12.10 33.40 15.17
CA VAL A 216 12.25 32.31 14.20
C VAL A 216 13.73 32.10 13.90
N LYS A 217 14.29 30.95 14.32
CA LYS A 217 15.68 30.59 14.03
C LYS A 217 15.83 30.07 12.62
N TYR A 218 14.91 29.21 12.20
CA TYR A 218 14.90 28.60 10.88
C TYR A 218 13.48 28.51 10.35
N ARG A 219 13.31 28.67 9.04
CA ARG A 219 12.04 28.50 8.33
C ARG A 219 12.32 27.83 7.00
N CYS A 220 11.55 26.80 6.65
CA CYS A 220 11.70 26.15 5.37
C CYS A 220 11.36 27.11 4.22
N GLN A 221 12.18 27.13 3.18
CA GLN A 221 11.86 27.87 1.96
C GLN A 221 10.73 27.17 1.17
N ASN A 222 10.84 25.85 1.03
CA ASN A 222 9.86 25.02 0.35
C ASN A 222 8.87 24.41 1.36
N TYR A 223 7.64 24.17 0.91
CA TYR A 223 6.68 23.38 1.68
C TYR A 223 7.22 21.95 1.90
N LEU A 224 6.81 21.34 3.00
CA LEU A 224 7.05 19.94 3.33
C LEU A 224 5.99 19.02 2.73
N LEU A 225 4.76 19.53 2.56
CA LEU A 225 3.65 18.84 1.91
C LEU A 225 2.75 19.89 1.23
N THR A 226 2.24 19.56 0.05
CA THR A 226 1.23 20.34 -0.68
C THR A 226 0.19 19.37 -1.22
N PRO A 227 -1.04 19.79 -1.58
CA PRO A 227 -2.04 18.89 -2.15
C PRO A 227 -1.53 18.29 -3.46
N GLU A 228 -1.42 16.97 -3.49
CA GLU A 228 -0.98 16.18 -4.66
C GLU A 228 -1.86 14.95 -4.86
N GLU A 229 -2.42 14.41 -3.78
CA GLU A 229 -3.27 13.23 -3.84
C GLU A 229 -4.73 13.61 -4.11
N TRP A 230 -5.48 12.73 -4.75
CA TRP A 230 -6.88 13.00 -5.15
C TRP A 230 -7.78 13.41 -3.97
N PHE A 231 -7.51 12.91 -2.76
CA PHE A 231 -8.27 13.23 -1.55
C PHE A 231 -7.89 14.59 -0.93
N GLU A 232 -6.80 15.20 -1.39
CA GLU A 232 -6.33 16.54 -1.02
C GLU A 232 -6.78 17.57 -2.06
N GLU A 233 -6.73 17.18 -3.34
CA GLU A 233 -7.15 18.01 -4.47
C GLU A 233 -8.67 18.07 -4.65
N ARG A 234 -9.42 17.04 -4.21
CA ARG A 234 -10.87 16.94 -4.42
C ARG A 234 -11.59 16.76 -3.10
N GLY A 235 -12.67 17.52 -2.91
CA GLY A 235 -13.50 17.43 -1.72
C GLY A 235 -14.34 18.67 -1.52
N PHE A 236 -14.78 18.87 -0.26
CA PHE A 236 -15.61 20.03 0.10
C PHE A 236 -14.88 21.37 -0.11
N VAL A 237 -13.59 21.41 0.23
CA VAL A 237 -12.68 22.49 -0.15
C VAL A 237 -11.48 21.85 -0.82
N PRO A 238 -11.40 21.88 -2.16
CA PRO A 238 -10.26 21.40 -2.94
C PRO A 238 -8.93 22.03 -2.52
N ASN A 239 -7.83 21.32 -2.77
CA ASN A 239 -6.46 21.78 -2.62
C ASN A 239 -6.08 22.17 -1.18
N VAL A 240 -6.34 21.28 -0.23
CA VAL A 240 -6.04 21.54 1.19
C VAL A 240 -5.24 20.41 1.84
N THR A 241 -4.03 20.75 2.29
CA THR A 241 -3.29 20.00 3.33
C THR A 241 -3.16 20.90 4.57
N PHE A 242 -3.66 20.44 5.72
CA PHE A 242 -3.74 21.28 6.93
C PHE A 242 -3.18 20.55 8.16
N PRO A 243 -2.12 21.07 8.83
CA PRO A 243 -1.42 20.37 9.90
C PRO A 243 -2.15 20.53 11.24
N LEU A 244 -2.42 19.42 11.93
CA LEU A 244 -3.19 19.44 13.19
C LEU A 244 -2.55 18.65 14.34
N ARG A 245 -1.64 17.71 14.03
CA ARG A 245 -0.90 16.91 15.01
C ARG A 245 0.43 16.36 14.45
N HIS A 246 1.36 16.03 15.36
CA HIS A 246 2.44 15.06 15.16
C HIS A 246 2.53 14.03 16.33
N ALA A 247 3.05 12.83 16.06
CA ALA A 247 3.44 11.85 17.08
C ALA A 247 4.98 11.76 17.14
N ALA A 248 5.62 12.38 18.13
CA ALA A 248 7.05 12.20 18.36
C ALA A 248 7.26 11.13 19.44
N ARG A 249 7.92 10.02 19.09
CA ARG A 249 8.38 9.02 20.06
C ARG A 249 9.83 9.38 20.42
N SER A 250 10.07 9.94 21.60
CA SER A 250 11.44 10.10 22.11
C SER A 250 12.04 8.71 22.33
N ARG A 251 12.91 8.27 21.42
CA ARG A 251 13.87 7.21 21.71
C ARG A 251 15.11 7.93 22.22
N ASN A 252 15.42 7.82 23.51
CA ASN A 252 16.79 7.71 24.02
C ASN A 252 16.83 7.55 25.55
N GLY A 253 17.35 6.40 25.99
CA GLY A 253 18.20 6.35 27.19
C GLY A 253 19.56 7.05 26.93
N PRO A 254 20.40 7.24 27.95
CA PRO A 254 21.50 8.19 27.89
C PRO A 254 22.61 7.69 26.95
N HIS A 255 23.13 8.61 26.14
CA HIS A 255 24.28 8.46 25.21
C HIS A 255 24.04 7.72 23.89
N ARG A 256 23.55 8.44 22.87
CA ARG A 256 24.19 8.62 21.55
C ARG A 256 23.34 9.51 20.64
N ARG A 257 23.87 10.71 20.30
CA ARG A 257 23.33 11.64 19.32
C ARG A 257 23.92 11.33 17.94
N VAL A 258 23.10 10.87 16.99
CA VAL A 258 23.23 11.14 15.54
C VAL A 258 21.85 11.01 14.91
N LEU A 259 21.21 12.12 14.50
CA LEU A 259 20.06 12.11 13.61
C LEU A 259 20.58 12.14 12.17
N ARG A 260 20.43 11.04 11.43
CA ARG A 260 20.73 10.97 9.99
C ARG A 260 19.46 11.30 9.20
N ARG A 261 19.58 12.32 8.34
CA ARG A 261 18.77 12.72 7.17
C ARG A 261 17.33 12.18 7.02
N GLY A 262 16.38 13.12 7.04
CA GLY A 262 15.21 13.12 6.14
C GLY A 262 14.15 12.04 6.35
N GLY A 263 13.45 12.07 7.49
CA GLY A 263 12.22 11.30 7.67
C GLY A 263 11.04 11.94 6.94
N GLN A 264 10.51 11.25 5.93
CA GLN A 264 9.26 11.55 5.24
C GLN A 264 8.10 11.61 6.27
N LEU A 265 7.42 12.75 6.36
CA LEU A 265 6.23 12.93 7.19
C LEU A 265 5.00 12.35 6.47
N ARG A 266 4.70 11.07 6.66
CA ARG A 266 3.39 10.49 6.32
C ARG A 266 2.54 10.44 7.59
N GLY A 267 1.62 11.40 7.75
CA GLY A 267 0.57 11.36 8.76
C GLY A 267 -0.76 10.99 8.11
N PRO A 268 -1.60 10.13 8.74
CA PRO A 268 -2.88 9.73 8.15
C PRO A 268 -3.90 10.88 8.23
N GLY A 269 -4.29 11.41 7.07
CA GLY A 269 -5.54 12.18 6.94
C GLY A 269 -6.74 11.23 7.16
N LEU A 270 -7.69 11.63 7.99
CA LEU A 270 -8.87 10.80 8.28
C LEU A 270 -9.79 10.68 7.07
N ARG A 271 -10.20 9.43 6.82
CA ARG A 271 -11.14 9.00 5.78
C ARG A 271 -12.55 9.59 6.02
N GLN A 272 -13.16 10.17 4.98
CA GLN A 272 -14.61 10.36 4.91
C GLN A 272 -15.25 9.05 4.43
N SER A 273 -15.87 8.29 5.34
CA SER A 273 -16.70 7.13 4.97
C SER A 273 -18.05 7.20 5.67
N GLY A 274 -19.14 7.41 4.92
CA GLY A 274 -20.50 7.19 5.41
C GLY A 274 -20.75 5.70 5.61
N ARG A 275 -21.17 5.29 6.81
CA ARG A 275 -21.63 3.91 7.09
C ARG A 275 -23.15 3.85 7.06
N ASN A 276 -23.69 2.96 6.23
CA ASN A 276 -25.04 2.42 6.37
C ASN A 276 -25.00 1.19 7.30
N HIS A 277 -25.88 1.16 8.30
CA HIS A 277 -26.07 0.06 9.24
C HIS A 277 -26.67 -1.18 8.54
N ARG A 278 -26.13 -2.38 8.81
CA ARG A 278 -26.91 -3.63 8.79
C ARG A 278 -26.50 -4.56 9.92
N LEU A 279 -27.53 -5.23 10.42
CA LEU A 279 -27.65 -6.03 11.63
C LEU A 279 -26.92 -7.37 11.52
N HIS A 280 -26.22 -7.76 12.59
CA HIS A 280 -25.76 -9.14 12.80
C HIS A 280 -26.91 -9.99 13.36
N GLN A 281 -27.20 -11.11 12.71
CA GLN A 281 -27.77 -12.30 13.36
C GLN A 281 -26.75 -13.43 13.20
N GLY A 282 -26.48 -14.11 14.32
CA GLY A 282 -25.57 -15.25 14.39
C GLY A 282 -26.29 -16.60 14.37
N GLN A 283 -25.47 -17.63 14.64
CA GLN A 283 -25.77 -19.08 14.64
C GLN A 283 -25.72 -19.70 13.22
N GLN A 284 -25.13 -20.87 12.95
CA GLN A 284 -24.94 -22.05 13.81
C GLN A 284 -23.87 -23.01 13.22
N GLN A 285 -23.14 -23.73 14.06
CA GLN A 285 -22.29 -24.88 13.71
C GLN A 285 -23.09 -26.20 13.73
N ASN A 286 -22.61 -27.18 12.95
CA ASN A 286 -22.78 -28.64 13.03
C ASN A 286 -23.94 -29.32 12.30
N HIS A 287 -23.54 -30.33 11.49
CA HIS A 287 -24.19 -31.57 11.00
C HIS A 287 -23.93 -31.74 9.48
N LEU A 288 -23.56 -32.87 8.84
CA LEU A 288 -23.51 -34.33 9.10
C LEU A 288 -22.48 -34.93 8.11
N ARG A 289 -21.58 -35.84 8.52
CA ARG A 289 -21.56 -37.31 8.24
C ARG A 289 -22.14 -37.85 6.91
N ARG A 290 -21.26 -38.62 6.24
CA ARG A 290 -21.41 -39.90 5.49
C ARG A 290 -22.07 -39.87 4.09
N TYR A 291 -21.33 -40.32 3.08
CA TYR A 291 -21.48 -41.50 2.18
C TYR A 291 -20.20 -41.47 1.30
N GLY A 292 -19.41 -42.51 1.00
CA GLY A 292 -19.62 -43.95 0.92
C GLY A 292 -19.35 -44.38 -0.53
N ASN A 293 -18.11 -44.75 -0.87
CA ASN A 293 -17.76 -45.90 -1.75
C ASN A 293 -16.27 -45.92 -2.16
N ARG A 294 -15.59 -47.02 -1.78
CA ARG A 294 -14.36 -47.58 -2.41
C ARG A 294 -14.78 -48.88 -3.12
N PRO A 295 -13.98 -49.40 -4.08
CA PRO A 295 -13.04 -50.50 -3.77
C PRO A 295 -11.76 -50.46 -4.66
N PRO A 296 -10.91 -51.52 -4.73
CA PRO A 296 -9.89 -51.85 -3.74
C PRO A 296 -8.46 -51.94 -4.34
N VAL A 297 -7.41 -51.72 -3.55
CA VAL A 297 -6.07 -52.28 -3.85
C VAL A 297 -5.46 -52.86 -2.58
N SER A 298 -5.04 -54.11 -2.73
CA SER A 298 -4.46 -55.02 -1.74
C SER A 298 -3.02 -54.67 -1.36
N GLY A 299 -2.73 -54.84 -0.06
CA GLY A 299 -1.48 -55.32 0.56
C GLY A 299 -0.13 -54.80 0.07
N ASP A 300 0.60 -54.08 0.94
CA ASP A 300 1.76 -54.68 1.62
C ASP A 300 2.12 -53.88 2.89
N LYS A 301 2.31 -54.59 4.00
CA LYS A 301 2.75 -54.04 5.29
C LYS A 301 4.26 -54.21 5.38
N ARG A 302 5.01 -53.15 5.08
CA ARG A 302 6.39 -53.01 5.58
C ARG A 302 6.56 -51.64 6.21
N GLY A 303 6.88 -51.67 7.51
CA GLY A 303 7.08 -50.48 8.34
C GLY A 303 8.15 -49.57 7.74
N ARG A 304 7.73 -48.39 7.29
CA ARG A 304 8.62 -47.23 7.18
C ARG A 304 8.51 -46.46 8.47
N ARG A 305 9.64 -46.35 9.18
CA ARG A 305 9.87 -45.36 10.23
C ARG A 305 9.28 -44.03 9.76
N ARG A 306 8.29 -43.51 10.50
CA ARG A 306 7.87 -42.11 10.36
C ARG A 306 9.09 -41.27 10.71
N ASN A 307 9.74 -40.73 9.69
CA ASN A 307 10.63 -39.60 9.84
C ASN A 307 9.75 -38.47 10.38
N THR A 308 9.94 -38.09 11.63
CA THR A 308 9.36 -36.87 12.22
C THR A 308 9.80 -35.70 11.35
N MET A 309 8.89 -35.15 10.55
CA MET A 309 9.14 -33.92 9.79
C MET A 309 9.55 -32.81 10.75
N SER A 310 10.49 -31.96 10.32
CA SER A 310 10.96 -30.82 11.09
C SER A 310 9.79 -29.90 11.47
N LYS A 311 9.72 -29.51 12.74
CA LYS A 311 8.68 -28.62 13.31
C LYS A 311 8.79 -27.15 12.85
N PHE A 312 9.74 -26.85 11.98
CA PHE A 312 9.98 -25.53 11.38
C PHE A 312 10.57 -25.71 9.97
N ALA A 313 10.34 -24.73 9.09
CA ALA A 313 10.85 -24.69 7.71
C ALA A 313 10.92 -23.25 7.18
N LEU A 314 11.92 -22.92 6.36
CA LEU A 314 11.84 -21.72 5.51
C LEU A 314 10.77 -21.90 4.43
N SER A 315 10.23 -20.79 3.94
CA SER A 315 9.43 -20.78 2.71
C SER A 315 10.23 -21.48 1.58
N PRO A 316 9.56 -22.27 0.72
CA PRO A 316 10.15 -22.85 -0.48
C PRO A 316 10.96 -21.87 -1.34
N LEU A 317 10.59 -20.58 -1.29
CA LEU A 317 11.29 -19.47 -1.93
C LEU A 317 12.75 -19.28 -1.46
N PHE A 318 13.14 -19.82 -0.30
CA PHE A 318 14.48 -19.65 0.29
C PHE A 318 15.21 -20.98 0.50
N THR A 319 14.86 -21.99 -0.31
CA THR A 319 15.50 -23.31 -0.31
C THR A 319 16.73 -23.32 -1.22
N ASP A 320 17.30 -24.51 -1.49
CA ASP A 320 18.47 -24.67 -2.35
C ASP A 320 18.28 -23.95 -3.69
N HIS A 321 19.38 -23.39 -4.21
CA HIS A 321 19.42 -22.60 -5.44
C HIS A 321 18.73 -21.22 -5.37
N ALA A 322 18.18 -20.79 -4.23
CA ALA A 322 17.51 -19.50 -4.13
C ALA A 322 18.40 -18.29 -4.43
N VAL A 323 17.78 -17.21 -4.92
CA VAL A 323 18.42 -15.91 -5.13
C VAL A 323 17.84 -14.90 -4.14
N LEU A 324 18.70 -14.30 -3.32
CA LEU A 324 18.37 -13.26 -2.35
C LEU A 324 18.69 -11.87 -2.93
N CYS A 325 17.83 -10.88 -2.66
CA CYS A 325 18.03 -9.53 -3.18
C CYS A 325 19.27 -8.85 -2.56
N ARG A 326 20.20 -8.39 -3.40
CA ARG A 326 21.38 -7.62 -2.99
C ARG A 326 21.04 -6.17 -2.65
N GLY A 327 21.91 -5.50 -1.88
CA GLY A 327 21.85 -4.05 -1.68
C GLY A 327 20.67 -3.51 -0.87
N LYS A 328 19.76 -4.38 -0.43
CA LYS A 328 18.58 -4.07 0.41
C LYS A 328 18.52 -5.02 1.61
N GLU A 329 17.73 -4.68 2.64
CA GLU A 329 17.42 -5.60 3.75
C GLU A 329 16.91 -6.93 3.18
N ILE A 330 17.47 -8.06 3.57
CA ILE A 330 17.04 -9.37 3.08
C ILE A 330 16.03 -9.95 4.08
N ARG A 331 14.79 -10.11 3.62
CA ARG A 331 13.71 -10.71 4.41
C ARG A 331 13.53 -12.17 4.03
N LEU A 332 13.61 -13.06 5.03
CA LEU A 332 13.39 -14.49 4.87
C LEU A 332 12.35 -14.96 5.88
N PHE A 333 11.34 -15.68 5.42
CA PHE A 333 10.20 -16.09 6.24
C PHE A 333 9.89 -17.57 6.06
N GLY A 334 9.11 -18.12 6.98
CA GLY A 334 8.75 -19.53 7.01
C GLY A 334 7.73 -19.84 8.10
N THR A 335 7.58 -21.12 8.39
CA THR A 335 6.61 -21.64 9.37
C THR A 335 7.30 -22.37 10.51
N ALA A 336 6.75 -22.25 11.71
CA ALA A 336 7.24 -22.90 12.93
C ALA A 336 6.15 -23.00 13.99
N GLU A 337 6.38 -23.75 15.05
CA GLU A 337 5.46 -23.80 16.20
C GLU A 337 5.42 -22.45 16.95
N GLU A 338 4.27 -22.10 17.51
CA GLU A 338 4.06 -20.85 18.25
C GLU A 338 5.09 -20.64 19.38
N GLY A 339 5.65 -19.44 19.48
CA GLY A 339 6.67 -19.09 20.47
C GLY A 339 8.04 -19.74 20.26
N GLN A 340 8.22 -20.53 19.19
CA GLN A 340 9.51 -21.14 18.89
C GLN A 340 10.51 -20.08 18.44
N ARG A 341 11.65 -20.02 19.12
CA ARG A 341 12.77 -19.14 18.75
C ARG A 341 13.69 -19.84 17.76
N LEU A 342 13.97 -19.16 16.65
CA LEU A 342 14.80 -19.64 15.56
C LEU A 342 15.94 -18.65 15.29
N THR A 343 17.08 -19.17 14.84
CA THR A 343 18.23 -18.40 14.40
C THR A 343 18.55 -18.74 12.96
N LEU A 344 18.72 -17.73 12.13
CA LEU A 344 19.15 -17.87 10.74
C LEU A 344 20.54 -17.28 10.59
N SER A 345 21.46 -18.05 10.00
CA SER A 345 22.80 -17.58 9.63
C SER A 345 22.98 -17.67 8.13
N LEU A 346 23.49 -16.60 7.51
CA LEU A 346 23.91 -16.54 6.12
C LEU A 346 25.44 -16.56 6.08
N ASN A 347 26.02 -17.52 5.37
CA ASN A 347 27.47 -17.65 5.21
C ASN A 347 27.85 -17.57 3.73
N ASP A 348 29.06 -17.08 3.44
CA ASP A 348 29.63 -17.16 2.09
C ASP A 348 30.12 -18.57 1.75
N GLY A 349 30.57 -18.78 0.51
CA GLY A 349 31.09 -20.08 0.04
C GLY A 349 32.35 -20.57 0.76
N GLY A 350 33.05 -19.70 1.48
CA GLY A 350 34.15 -20.08 2.37
C GLY A 350 33.70 -20.46 3.78
N GLY A 351 32.40 -20.41 4.07
CA GLY A 351 31.82 -20.68 5.39
C GLY A 351 31.93 -19.51 6.37
N ARG A 352 32.36 -18.32 5.92
CA ARG A 352 32.41 -17.14 6.79
C ARG A 352 31.00 -16.57 6.96
N LEU A 353 30.65 -16.28 8.22
CA LEU A 353 29.37 -15.66 8.58
C LEU A 353 29.28 -14.25 7.99
N LEU A 354 28.28 -14.03 7.14
CA LEU A 354 27.96 -12.73 6.54
C LEU A 354 26.93 -11.96 7.39
N ALA A 355 25.90 -12.68 7.84
CA ALA A 355 24.81 -12.11 8.62
C ALA A 355 24.13 -13.17 9.49
N ARG A 356 23.51 -12.72 10.58
CA ARG A 356 22.70 -13.56 11.46
C ARG A 356 21.54 -12.76 12.01
N ASP A 357 20.41 -13.41 12.19
CA ASP A 357 19.26 -12.86 12.90
C ASP A 357 18.54 -13.94 13.71
N THR A 358 17.74 -13.53 14.68
CA THR A 358 16.92 -14.40 15.52
C THR A 358 15.49 -13.90 15.51
N ALA A 359 14.54 -14.81 15.25
CA ALA A 359 13.12 -14.52 15.21
C ALA A 359 12.36 -15.48 16.13
N GLU A 360 11.23 -15.02 16.63
CA GLU A 360 10.27 -15.84 17.36
C GLU A 360 9.03 -16.01 16.49
N ALA A 361 8.50 -17.23 16.45
CA ALA A 361 7.34 -17.54 15.64
C ALA A 361 6.03 -17.09 16.32
N HIS A 362 5.21 -16.38 15.56
CA HIS A 362 3.88 -15.92 15.96
C HIS A 362 2.87 -16.24 14.86
N ASP A 363 1.69 -16.72 15.26
CA ASP A 363 0.64 -17.24 14.37
C ASP A 363 1.19 -18.32 13.40
N GLY A 364 2.09 -19.16 13.92
CA GLY A 364 2.74 -20.23 13.17
C GLY A 364 3.76 -19.76 12.10
N ARG A 365 4.12 -18.47 12.09
CA ARG A 365 5.04 -17.86 11.10
C ARG A 365 6.19 -17.12 11.76
N PHE A 366 7.33 -17.03 11.08
CA PHE A 366 8.45 -16.19 11.49
C PHE A 366 9.01 -15.40 10.29
N CYS A 367 9.73 -14.32 10.58
CA CYS A 367 10.42 -13.52 9.56
C CYS A 367 11.75 -12.98 10.11
N PHE A 368 12.84 -13.25 9.40
CA PHE A 368 14.18 -12.74 9.65
C PHE A 368 14.46 -11.51 8.79
N ARG A 369 15.30 -10.60 9.29
CA ARG A 369 15.75 -9.39 8.61
C ARG A 369 17.27 -9.31 8.66
N LEU A 370 17.93 -9.72 7.58
CA LEU A 370 19.38 -9.63 7.46
C LEU A 370 19.79 -8.28 6.84
N PRO A 371 20.92 -7.70 7.26
CA PRO A 371 21.44 -6.47 6.65
C PRO A 371 21.79 -6.67 5.17
N PRO A 372 21.78 -5.59 4.35
CA PRO A 372 22.15 -5.64 2.95
C PRO A 372 23.49 -6.33 2.69
N GLN A 373 23.51 -7.20 1.67
CA GLN A 373 24.71 -7.90 1.21
C GLN A 373 25.06 -7.51 -0.22
N ALA A 374 26.35 -7.59 -0.55
CA ALA A 374 26.82 -7.45 -1.93
C ALA A 374 26.50 -8.71 -2.75
N ALA A 375 26.54 -8.58 -4.08
CA ALA A 375 26.33 -9.71 -4.97
C ALA A 375 27.42 -10.78 -4.78
N GLN A 376 27.01 -12.03 -4.66
CA GLN A 376 27.89 -13.19 -4.53
C GLN A 376 27.12 -14.48 -4.82
N ALA A 377 27.84 -15.57 -5.05
CA ALA A 377 27.28 -16.90 -5.27
C ALA A 377 27.80 -17.88 -4.20
N ASP A 378 27.29 -19.10 -4.22
CA ASP A 378 27.75 -20.21 -3.38
C ASP A 378 27.57 -19.96 -1.87
N CYS A 379 26.60 -19.13 -1.47
CA CYS A 379 26.26 -18.93 -0.07
C CYS A 379 25.49 -20.12 0.51
N SER A 380 25.38 -20.14 1.84
CA SER A 380 24.52 -21.07 2.57
C SER A 380 23.66 -20.36 3.61
N LEU A 381 22.46 -20.89 3.82
CA LEU A 381 21.57 -20.51 4.92
C LEU A 381 21.51 -21.65 5.93
N ILE A 382 21.69 -21.34 7.21
CA ILE A 382 21.57 -22.30 8.31
C ILE A 382 20.44 -21.82 9.22
N LEU A 383 19.32 -22.54 9.22
CA LEU A 383 18.17 -22.30 10.10
C LEU A 383 18.23 -23.26 11.28
N SER A 384 18.24 -22.75 12.51
CA SER A 384 18.39 -23.55 13.72
C SER A 384 17.41 -23.14 14.82
N ASN A 385 16.91 -24.11 15.58
CA ASN A 385 16.17 -23.89 16.83
C ASN A 385 17.01 -24.19 18.08
N GLY A 386 18.33 -24.31 17.92
CA GLY A 386 19.29 -24.66 18.99
C GLY A 386 19.45 -26.18 19.23
N SER A 387 18.46 -27.00 18.90
CA SER A 387 18.53 -28.48 19.04
C SER A 387 18.68 -29.21 17.70
N SER A 388 18.22 -28.58 16.62
CA SER A 388 18.25 -29.10 15.25
C SER A 388 18.51 -27.95 14.28
N SER A 389 19.10 -28.27 13.13
CA SER A 389 19.39 -27.30 12.08
C SER A 389 19.08 -27.85 10.70
N MET A 390 18.61 -26.98 9.81
CA MET A 390 18.53 -27.22 8.37
C MET A 390 19.55 -26.33 7.67
N VAL A 391 20.18 -26.88 6.63
CA VAL A 391 21.16 -26.18 5.81
C VAL A 391 20.64 -26.14 4.39
N TYR A 392 20.59 -24.94 3.82
CA TYR A 392 20.28 -24.70 2.42
C TYR A 392 21.54 -24.17 1.73
N THR A 393 21.83 -24.70 0.55
CA THR A 393 23.10 -24.54 -0.17
C THR A 393 22.88 -23.99 -1.57
N ASP A 394 23.97 -23.57 -2.21
CA ASP A 394 23.94 -22.88 -3.50
C ASP A 394 22.99 -21.66 -3.49
N ILE A 395 23.08 -20.83 -2.45
CA ILE A 395 22.31 -19.60 -2.36
C ILE A 395 23.08 -18.49 -3.08
N ALA A 396 22.41 -17.76 -3.97
CA ALA A 396 22.97 -16.59 -4.62
C ALA A 396 22.45 -15.30 -3.98
N ILE A 397 23.24 -14.24 -4.01
CA ILE A 397 22.84 -12.87 -3.67
C ILE A 397 22.97 -12.04 -4.94
N GLY A 398 21.86 -11.50 -5.43
CA GLY A 398 21.73 -10.95 -6.78
C GLY A 398 20.54 -10.01 -6.93
N ASP A 399 20.18 -9.69 -8.16
CA ASP A 399 18.96 -8.94 -8.43
C ASP A 399 17.76 -9.89 -8.56
N VAL A 400 16.66 -9.58 -7.87
CA VAL A 400 15.47 -10.45 -7.82
C VAL A 400 14.26 -9.68 -8.33
N TYR A 401 13.59 -10.20 -9.36
CA TYR A 401 12.41 -9.58 -9.95
C TYR A 401 11.19 -10.48 -9.80
N LEU A 402 10.05 -9.86 -9.47
CA LEU A 402 8.74 -10.51 -9.59
C LEU A 402 8.22 -10.26 -11.00
N ALA A 403 8.07 -11.32 -11.80
CA ALA A 403 7.44 -11.28 -13.11
C ALA A 403 5.97 -11.68 -12.95
N GLY A 404 5.06 -10.73 -13.18
CA GLY A 404 3.63 -10.95 -13.00
C GLY A 404 2.78 -10.35 -14.09
N GLY A 405 1.49 -10.70 -14.09
CA GLY A 405 0.53 -10.27 -15.10
C GLY A 405 -0.21 -11.44 -15.73
N GLN A 406 -0.68 -11.22 -16.96
CA GLN A 406 -1.58 -12.11 -17.68
C GLN A 406 -0.88 -12.97 -18.76
N SER A 407 -1.62 -13.33 -19.83
CA SER A 407 -1.25 -14.32 -20.85
C SER A 407 0.10 -14.06 -21.51
N ASN A 408 0.43 -12.79 -21.78
CA ASN A 408 1.72 -12.44 -22.38
C ASN A 408 2.89 -12.66 -21.42
N MET A 409 2.71 -12.41 -20.12
CA MET A 409 3.71 -12.81 -19.14
C MET A 409 3.74 -14.33 -18.99
N GLU A 410 2.59 -14.99 -19.11
CA GLU A 410 2.47 -16.45 -19.01
C GLU A 410 3.04 -17.21 -20.21
N LEU A 411 3.24 -16.56 -21.37
CA LEU A 411 3.83 -17.21 -22.55
C LEU A 411 5.11 -17.94 -22.16
N GLU A 412 5.01 -19.26 -22.07
CA GLU A 412 6.12 -20.10 -21.63
C GLU A 412 7.19 -20.15 -22.73
N LEU A 413 8.45 -20.22 -22.32
CA LEU A 413 9.57 -20.24 -23.26
C LEU A 413 9.44 -21.38 -24.27
N GLN A 414 8.91 -22.54 -23.90
CA GLN A 414 8.72 -23.65 -24.84
C GLN A 414 7.74 -23.34 -25.99
N ASN A 415 6.88 -22.34 -25.83
CA ASN A 415 5.88 -21.92 -26.80
C ASN A 415 6.32 -20.71 -27.64
N ALA A 416 7.50 -20.12 -27.36
CA ALA A 416 8.09 -19.08 -28.20
C ALA A 416 8.80 -19.71 -29.42
N ASP A 417 8.84 -19.02 -30.57
CA ASP A 417 9.40 -19.58 -31.81
C ASP A 417 10.87 -20.02 -31.63
N GLU A 418 11.66 -19.17 -30.98
CA GLU A 418 13.09 -19.40 -30.68
C GLU A 418 13.30 -20.37 -29.48
N GLY A 419 12.23 -20.63 -28.73
CA GLY A 419 12.20 -21.27 -27.42
C GLY A 419 12.82 -22.66 -27.36
N PRO A 420 12.38 -23.63 -28.19
CA PRO A 420 12.93 -24.99 -28.20
C PRO A 420 14.44 -25.03 -28.41
N ALA A 421 14.98 -24.17 -29.28
CA ALA A 421 16.42 -24.08 -29.53
C ALA A 421 17.18 -23.51 -28.33
N LEU A 422 16.62 -22.49 -27.66
CA LEU A 422 17.19 -21.91 -26.44
C LEU A 422 17.19 -22.91 -25.28
N ILE A 423 16.09 -23.62 -25.07
CA ILE A 423 15.95 -24.66 -24.04
C ILE A 423 16.97 -25.78 -24.24
N ALA A 424 17.22 -26.19 -25.49
CA ALA A 424 18.16 -27.27 -25.78
C ALA A 424 19.63 -26.91 -25.52
N ASN A 425 20.00 -25.62 -25.61
CA ASN A 425 21.42 -25.23 -25.73
C ASN A 425 21.90 -24.18 -24.71
N HIS A 426 21.02 -23.37 -24.13
CA HIS A 426 21.45 -22.22 -23.32
C HIS A 426 21.81 -22.63 -21.89
N LEU A 427 23.06 -22.38 -21.50
CA LEU A 427 23.57 -22.57 -20.14
C LEU A 427 23.94 -21.23 -19.50
N ASN A 428 23.19 -20.83 -18.47
CA ASN A 428 23.53 -19.69 -17.62
C ASN A 428 23.06 -19.92 -16.17
N PRO A 429 23.87 -20.60 -15.33
CA PRO A 429 23.48 -20.93 -13.96
C PRO A 429 23.36 -19.71 -13.03
N ARG A 430 23.74 -18.53 -13.51
CA ARG A 430 23.58 -17.25 -12.80
C ARG A 430 22.20 -16.63 -13.01
N VAL A 431 21.40 -17.17 -13.94
CA VAL A 431 19.97 -16.89 -14.07
C VAL A 431 19.20 -18.06 -13.46
N ARG A 432 18.32 -17.75 -12.52
CA ARG A 432 17.48 -18.74 -11.83
C ARG A 432 16.05 -18.25 -11.81
N TYR A 433 15.10 -19.17 -11.85
CA TYR A 433 13.68 -18.84 -11.78
C TYR A 433 12.94 -19.71 -10.76
N PHE A 434 11.87 -19.16 -10.19
CA PHE A 434 10.96 -19.82 -9.27
C PHE A 434 9.54 -19.63 -9.78
N ASN A 435 8.89 -20.73 -10.17
CA ASN A 435 7.49 -20.72 -10.56
C ASN A 435 6.60 -20.81 -9.32
N VAL A 436 5.80 -19.78 -9.08
CA VAL A 436 4.76 -19.81 -8.05
C VAL A 436 3.67 -20.79 -8.51
N PRO A 437 3.34 -21.84 -7.73
CA PRO A 437 2.31 -22.79 -8.13
C PRO A 437 0.96 -22.11 -8.38
N LYS A 438 0.35 -22.42 -9.53
CA LYS A 438 -0.92 -21.82 -9.97
C LYS A 438 -2.11 -22.54 -9.36
N PHE A 439 -2.71 -21.94 -8.33
CA PHE A 439 -3.98 -22.39 -7.77
C PHE A 439 -4.95 -21.23 -7.60
N ALA A 440 -6.21 -21.44 -7.99
CA ALA A 440 -7.27 -20.43 -7.85
C ALA A 440 -7.89 -20.40 -6.43
N ARG A 441 -7.71 -21.48 -5.66
CA ARG A 441 -8.26 -21.69 -4.32
C ARG A 441 -7.27 -22.40 -3.40
N PHE A 442 -7.46 -22.23 -2.11
CA PHE A 442 -6.75 -23.02 -1.11
C PHE A 442 -7.21 -24.48 -1.16
N SER A 443 -6.25 -25.40 -1.24
CA SER A 443 -6.51 -26.83 -1.21
C SER A 443 -5.29 -27.62 -0.73
N PRO A 444 -5.44 -28.87 -0.30
CA PRO A 444 -4.30 -29.73 0.05
C PRO A 444 -3.29 -29.90 -1.08
N GLU A 445 -3.76 -29.90 -2.33
CA GLU A 445 -2.91 -29.98 -3.53
C GLU A 445 -2.07 -28.72 -3.70
N MET A 446 -2.64 -27.55 -3.41
CA MET A 446 -1.89 -26.28 -3.38
C MET A 446 -0.79 -26.32 -2.32
N GLU A 447 -1.09 -26.77 -1.11
CA GLU A 447 -0.10 -26.88 -0.03
C GLU A 447 1.04 -27.82 -0.41
N GLU A 448 0.73 -28.95 -1.04
CA GLU A 448 1.73 -29.91 -1.49
C GLU A 448 2.57 -29.36 -2.65
N ALA A 449 1.94 -28.70 -3.62
CA ALA A 449 2.64 -28.05 -4.73
C ALA A 449 3.58 -26.95 -4.22
N ASN A 450 3.13 -26.13 -3.27
CA ASN A 450 3.96 -25.10 -2.63
C ASN A 450 5.17 -25.71 -1.94
N LYS A 451 5.01 -26.78 -1.15
CA LYS A 451 6.14 -27.47 -0.49
C LYS A 451 7.19 -28.01 -1.47
N ASN A 452 6.77 -28.38 -2.68
CA ASN A 452 7.63 -28.95 -3.72
C ASN A 452 8.16 -27.90 -4.72
N ALA A 453 7.71 -26.65 -4.62
CA ALA A 453 8.20 -25.55 -5.43
C ALA A 453 9.67 -25.27 -5.10
N ARG A 454 10.47 -24.98 -6.13
CA ARG A 454 11.93 -24.81 -5.99
C ARG A 454 12.47 -23.88 -7.05
N TRP A 455 13.64 -23.32 -6.78
CA TRP A 455 14.41 -22.58 -7.78
C TRP A 455 15.02 -23.54 -8.80
N ILE A 456 15.03 -23.10 -10.05
CA ILE A 456 15.59 -23.83 -11.19
C ILE A 456 16.63 -22.93 -11.85
N THR A 457 17.82 -23.46 -12.11
CA THR A 457 18.89 -22.78 -12.83
C THR A 457 18.66 -22.90 -14.34
N VAL A 458 18.99 -21.85 -15.11
CA VAL A 458 18.94 -21.92 -16.57
C VAL A 458 20.09 -22.79 -17.09
N ALA A 459 19.74 -23.98 -17.57
CA ALA A 459 20.62 -24.98 -18.15
C ALA A 459 19.90 -25.74 -19.29
N PRO A 460 20.64 -26.47 -20.16
CA PRO A 460 20.04 -27.30 -21.20
C PRO A 460 18.94 -28.23 -20.65
N GLY A 461 17.74 -28.14 -21.22
CA GLY A 461 16.55 -28.90 -20.84
C GLY A 461 15.67 -28.28 -19.75
N THR A 462 16.08 -27.16 -19.14
CA THR A 462 15.30 -26.42 -18.13
C THR A 462 14.57 -25.22 -18.73
N ALA A 463 13.91 -24.39 -17.91
CA ALA A 463 13.25 -23.13 -18.32
C ALA A 463 12.10 -23.28 -19.32
N LYS A 464 11.60 -24.50 -19.56
CA LYS A 464 10.46 -24.76 -20.46
C LYS A 464 9.23 -23.97 -20.07
N ASP A 465 8.94 -23.99 -18.78
CA ASP A 465 7.79 -23.39 -18.09
C ASP A 465 8.09 -22.00 -17.50
N MET A 466 9.26 -21.43 -17.80
CA MET A 466 9.60 -20.06 -17.44
C MET A 466 8.93 -19.10 -18.42
N SER A 467 8.50 -17.92 -17.96
CA SER A 467 8.02 -16.86 -18.86
C SER A 467 9.08 -16.51 -19.90
N ALA A 468 8.73 -16.55 -21.19
CA ALA A 468 9.61 -16.14 -22.28
C ALA A 468 10.06 -14.68 -22.12
N VAL A 469 9.13 -13.80 -21.74
CA VAL A 469 9.43 -12.37 -21.51
C VAL A 469 10.41 -12.22 -20.35
N ALA A 470 10.16 -12.89 -19.22
CA ALA A 470 11.03 -12.82 -18.06
C ALA A 470 12.41 -13.46 -18.33
N TYR A 471 12.46 -14.52 -19.13
CA TYR A 471 13.69 -15.15 -19.59
C TYR A 471 14.58 -14.17 -20.37
N PHE A 472 14.05 -13.56 -21.43
CA PHE A 472 14.83 -12.61 -22.23
C PHE A 472 15.26 -11.38 -21.43
N PHE A 473 14.39 -10.90 -20.53
CA PHE A 473 14.73 -9.85 -19.57
C PHE A 473 15.90 -10.25 -18.67
N ALA A 474 15.81 -11.41 -18.02
CA ALA A 474 16.82 -11.90 -17.09
C ALA A 474 18.17 -12.14 -17.78
N MET A 475 18.15 -12.74 -18.98
CA MET A 475 19.36 -13.02 -19.75
C MET A 475 20.11 -11.73 -20.13
N LYS A 476 19.39 -10.72 -20.64
CA LYS A 476 19.99 -9.42 -20.99
C LYS A 476 20.50 -8.68 -19.76
N LEU A 477 19.72 -8.69 -18.68
CA LEU A 477 20.07 -8.00 -17.45
C LEU A 477 21.30 -8.62 -16.78
N GLN A 478 21.34 -9.96 -16.70
CA GLN A 478 22.45 -10.70 -16.12
C GLN A 478 23.74 -10.44 -16.90
N ALA A 479 23.69 -10.46 -18.25
CA ALA A 479 24.83 -10.14 -19.10
C ALA A 479 25.36 -8.72 -18.91
N HIS A 480 24.46 -7.74 -18.69
CA HIS A 480 24.83 -6.34 -18.52
C HIS A 480 25.38 -6.02 -17.12
N LEU A 481 24.72 -6.52 -16.07
CA LEU A 481 25.06 -6.20 -14.68
C LEU A 481 26.13 -7.13 -14.08
N ASN A 482 26.33 -8.30 -14.69
CA ASN A 482 27.29 -9.30 -14.24
C ASN A 482 27.10 -9.72 -12.76
N VAL A 483 25.85 -9.82 -12.31
CA VAL A 483 25.44 -10.34 -10.99
C VAL A 483 24.48 -11.52 -11.18
N PRO A 484 24.27 -12.40 -10.17
CA PRO A 484 23.18 -13.37 -10.24
C PRO A 484 21.82 -12.67 -10.41
N VAL A 485 20.92 -13.26 -11.19
CA VAL A 485 19.56 -12.75 -11.41
C VAL A 485 18.55 -13.85 -11.10
N GLY A 486 17.60 -13.53 -10.22
CA GLY A 486 16.48 -14.38 -9.85
C GLY A 486 15.17 -13.83 -10.41
N ILE A 487 14.37 -14.68 -11.04
CA ILE A 487 13.00 -14.36 -11.46
C ILE A 487 12.02 -15.16 -10.62
N ILE A 488 11.03 -14.48 -10.05
CA ILE A 488 9.87 -15.09 -9.42
C ILE A 488 8.72 -14.95 -10.40
N ASP A 489 8.35 -16.05 -11.04
CA ASP A 489 7.29 -16.13 -12.03
C ASP A 489 5.94 -16.33 -11.31
N CYS A 490 5.11 -15.29 -11.35
CA CYS A 490 3.83 -15.22 -10.63
C CYS A 490 2.77 -14.58 -11.53
N TYR A 491 2.29 -15.35 -12.50
CA TYR A 491 1.36 -14.92 -13.56
C TYR A 491 0.22 -15.92 -13.74
N TRP A 492 -0.88 -15.45 -14.35
CA TRP A 492 -2.01 -16.28 -14.77
C TRP A 492 -2.74 -15.59 -15.92
N GLY A 493 -2.89 -16.26 -17.05
CA GLY A 493 -3.46 -15.71 -18.28
C GLY A 493 -4.92 -15.34 -18.18
N GLY A 494 -5.31 -14.29 -18.91
CA GLY A 494 -6.69 -13.80 -18.92
C GLY A 494 -7.17 -13.19 -17.61
N THR A 495 -6.27 -12.85 -16.70
CA THR A 495 -6.66 -12.25 -15.43
C THR A 495 -6.62 -10.74 -15.51
N SER A 496 -7.67 -10.10 -14.99
CA SER A 496 -7.68 -8.67 -14.72
C SER A 496 -6.69 -8.36 -13.59
N VAL A 497 -6.14 -7.14 -13.57
CA VAL A 497 -5.34 -6.65 -12.42
C VAL A 497 -6.07 -6.83 -11.08
N THR A 498 -7.41 -6.79 -11.10
CA THR A 498 -8.26 -6.96 -9.91
C THR A 498 -8.14 -8.33 -9.24
N CYS A 499 -7.72 -9.37 -9.97
CA CYS A 499 -7.47 -10.71 -9.41
C CYS A 499 -6.24 -10.72 -8.48
N TRP A 500 -5.34 -9.76 -8.67
CA TRP A 500 -4.07 -9.60 -7.95
C TRP A 500 -4.14 -8.54 -6.84
N MET A 501 -5.28 -7.85 -6.70
CA MET A 501 -5.55 -6.85 -5.68
C MET A 501 -6.32 -7.47 -4.53
N ASP A 502 -5.94 -7.16 -3.29
CA ASP A 502 -6.75 -7.57 -2.14
C ASP A 502 -8.02 -6.72 -2.00
N GLU A 503 -9.00 -7.22 -1.24
CA GLU A 503 -10.27 -6.54 -0.98
C GLU A 503 -10.05 -5.08 -0.56
N GLU A 504 -9.05 -4.83 0.31
CA GLU A 504 -8.72 -3.48 0.73
C GLU A 504 -8.32 -2.58 -0.44
N ALA A 505 -7.45 -3.04 -1.35
CA ALA A 505 -7.05 -2.28 -2.53
C ALA A 505 -8.19 -2.09 -3.53
N LEU A 506 -9.07 -3.07 -3.68
CA LEU A 506 -10.25 -2.97 -4.55
C LEU A 506 -11.23 -1.92 -4.01
N LEU A 507 -11.53 -1.95 -2.72
CA LEU A 507 -12.49 -1.06 -2.07
C LEU A 507 -11.97 0.38 -1.89
N ARG A 508 -10.68 0.65 -2.12
CA ARG A 508 -10.12 2.03 -2.14
C ARG A 508 -10.65 2.87 -3.30
N THR A 509 -11.19 2.26 -4.34
CA THR A 509 -11.64 2.97 -5.55
C THR A 509 -13.06 2.55 -5.93
N ALA A 510 -13.82 3.48 -6.52
CA ALA A 510 -15.16 3.18 -7.01
C ALA A 510 -15.14 2.11 -8.12
N GLU A 511 -14.07 2.08 -8.93
CA GLU A 511 -13.88 1.09 -9.99
C GLU A 511 -13.59 -0.30 -9.41
N GLY A 512 -12.64 -0.44 -8.48
CA GLY A 512 -12.37 -1.75 -7.86
C GLY A 512 -13.59 -2.29 -7.12
N ALA A 513 -14.31 -1.44 -6.39
CA ALA A 513 -15.57 -1.81 -5.75
C ALA A 513 -16.66 -2.27 -6.74
N ARG A 514 -16.62 -1.80 -8.00
CA ARG A 514 -17.54 -2.24 -9.05
C ARG A 514 -17.24 -3.67 -9.50
N TYR A 515 -15.98 -4.03 -9.70
CA TYR A 515 -15.60 -5.42 -10.01
C TYR A 515 -16.04 -6.40 -8.92
N VAL A 516 -15.89 -6.01 -7.64
CA VAL A 516 -16.37 -6.81 -6.51
C VAL A 516 -17.89 -7.01 -6.55
N ARG A 517 -18.67 -5.96 -6.80
CA ARG A 517 -20.14 -6.07 -6.91
C ARG A 517 -20.57 -6.96 -8.07
N GLU A 518 -19.98 -6.79 -9.25
CA GLU A 518 -20.30 -7.59 -10.44
C GLU A 518 -19.97 -9.07 -10.23
N TYR A 519 -18.85 -9.38 -9.58
CA TYR A 519 -18.52 -10.73 -9.16
C TYR A 519 -19.57 -11.29 -8.19
N GLN A 520 -19.93 -10.53 -7.15
CA GLN A 520 -20.94 -10.94 -6.16
C GLN A 520 -22.30 -11.19 -6.82
N GLU A 521 -22.71 -10.37 -7.78
CA GLU A 521 -23.96 -10.53 -8.54
C GLU A 521 -23.93 -11.79 -9.42
N ARG A 522 -22.82 -12.08 -10.10
CA ARG A 522 -22.64 -13.30 -10.92
C ARG A 522 -22.60 -14.57 -10.07
N TRP A 523 -22.09 -14.47 -8.85
CA TRP A 523 -21.95 -15.59 -7.91
C TRP A 523 -23.22 -15.83 -7.07
N ALA A 524 -24.04 -14.81 -6.87
CA ALA A 524 -25.19 -14.85 -5.98
C ALA A 524 -26.13 -16.02 -6.28
N GLY A 525 -26.42 -16.84 -5.26
CA GLY A 525 -27.37 -17.96 -5.35
C GLY A 525 -26.81 -19.23 -5.99
N LYS A 526 -25.53 -19.27 -6.39
CA LYS A 526 -24.88 -20.47 -6.92
C LYS A 526 -24.16 -21.27 -5.84
N SER A 527 -24.25 -22.58 -5.93
CA SER A 527 -23.43 -23.51 -5.14
C SER A 527 -22.12 -23.83 -5.86
N MET A 528 -21.12 -24.28 -5.10
CA MET A 528 -19.85 -24.76 -5.68
C MET A 528 -20.05 -25.92 -6.67
N ALA A 529 -21.05 -26.78 -6.45
CA ALA A 529 -21.35 -27.88 -7.38
C ALA A 529 -21.84 -27.35 -8.74
N GLN A 530 -22.75 -26.38 -8.73
CA GLN A 530 -23.23 -25.72 -9.94
C GLN A 530 -22.11 -24.98 -10.67
N TYR A 531 -21.23 -24.30 -9.93
CA TYR A 531 -20.04 -23.67 -10.51
C TYR A 531 -19.16 -24.66 -11.26
N LEU A 532 -18.78 -25.76 -10.60
CA LEU A 532 -17.88 -26.75 -11.20
C LEU A 532 -18.49 -27.43 -12.42
N GLU A 533 -19.83 -27.60 -12.45
CA GLU A 533 -20.55 -28.09 -13.61
C GLU A 533 -20.52 -27.07 -14.77
N GLU A 534 -20.84 -25.80 -14.50
CA GLU A 534 -20.77 -24.72 -15.48
C GLU A 534 -19.35 -24.55 -16.04
N GLU A 535 -18.34 -24.55 -15.17
CA GLU A 535 -16.92 -24.44 -15.52
C GLU A 535 -16.47 -25.63 -16.38
N GLY A 536 -16.81 -26.84 -15.96
CA GLY A 536 -16.49 -28.06 -16.72
C GLY A 536 -17.15 -28.07 -18.10
N ALA A 537 -18.41 -27.67 -18.20
CA ALA A 537 -19.12 -27.55 -19.48
C ALA A 537 -18.51 -26.47 -20.38
N PHE A 538 -18.12 -25.33 -19.82
CA PHE A 538 -17.47 -24.24 -20.54
C PHE A 538 -16.15 -24.67 -21.17
N PHE A 539 -15.23 -25.21 -20.38
CA PHE A 539 -13.91 -25.61 -20.89
C PHE A 539 -14.00 -26.82 -21.83
N SER A 540 -14.89 -27.78 -21.56
CA SER A 540 -15.12 -28.89 -22.50
C SER A 540 -15.64 -28.40 -23.85
N GLY A 541 -16.55 -27.43 -23.86
CA GLY A 541 -17.07 -26.82 -25.09
C GLY A 541 -16.00 -26.02 -25.85
N LEU A 542 -15.14 -25.30 -25.12
CA LEU A 542 -14.03 -24.56 -25.71
C LEU A 542 -12.99 -25.52 -26.35
N ASP A 543 -12.63 -26.60 -25.65
CA ASP A 543 -11.73 -27.64 -26.16
C ASP A 543 -12.28 -28.32 -27.41
N GLU A 544 -13.59 -28.63 -27.43
CA GLU A 544 -14.23 -29.21 -28.61
C GLU A 544 -14.24 -28.24 -29.79
N TRP A 545 -14.53 -26.97 -29.55
CA TRP A 545 -14.48 -25.95 -30.57
C TRP A 545 -13.06 -25.76 -31.11
N ALA A 546 -12.05 -25.67 -30.23
CA ALA A 546 -10.64 -25.50 -30.60
C ALA A 546 -10.14 -26.68 -31.46
N LYS A 547 -10.43 -27.93 -31.08
CA LYS A 547 -10.08 -29.11 -31.89
C LYS A 547 -10.70 -29.07 -33.28
N LYS A 548 -11.96 -28.64 -33.40
CA LYS A 548 -12.63 -28.49 -34.70
C LYS A 548 -12.00 -27.36 -35.51
N ALA A 549 -11.69 -26.23 -34.87
CA ALA A 549 -11.07 -25.08 -35.50
C ALA A 549 -9.67 -25.43 -36.03
N ASP A 550 -8.85 -26.10 -35.23
CA ASP A 550 -7.50 -26.54 -35.62
C ASP A 550 -7.54 -27.55 -36.76
N ALA A 551 -8.45 -28.54 -36.70
CA ALA A 551 -8.63 -29.50 -37.78
C ALA A 551 -9.05 -28.81 -39.09
N LEU A 552 -9.95 -27.83 -39.00
CA LEU A 552 -10.41 -27.06 -40.16
C LEU A 552 -9.30 -26.18 -40.71
N LYS A 553 -8.52 -25.51 -39.85
CA LYS A 553 -7.39 -24.67 -40.25
C LYS A 553 -6.24 -25.50 -40.85
N ALA A 554 -6.04 -26.73 -40.40
CA ALA A 554 -5.07 -27.66 -40.99
C ALA A 554 -5.52 -28.17 -42.36
N ALA A 555 -6.82 -28.44 -42.55
CA ALA A 555 -7.38 -28.85 -43.84
C ALA A 555 -7.49 -27.69 -44.83
N HIS A 556 -7.75 -26.47 -44.33
CA HIS A 556 -7.93 -25.24 -45.08
C HIS A 556 -7.06 -24.11 -44.49
N PRO A 557 -5.74 -24.09 -44.77
CA PRO A 557 -4.83 -23.07 -44.24
C PRO A 557 -5.23 -21.63 -44.62
N GLU A 558 -5.97 -21.47 -45.72
CA GLU A 558 -6.50 -20.21 -46.22
C GLU A 558 -7.67 -19.65 -45.40
N TYR A 559 -8.39 -20.48 -44.65
CA TYR A 559 -9.58 -20.05 -43.92
C TYR A 559 -9.27 -19.01 -42.85
N THR A 560 -9.98 -17.89 -42.89
CA THR A 560 -10.02 -16.86 -41.86
C THR A 560 -10.86 -17.31 -40.67
N THR A 561 -10.70 -16.66 -39.50
CA THR A 561 -11.53 -16.90 -38.31
C THR A 561 -13.03 -16.78 -38.61
N LYS A 562 -13.40 -15.90 -39.55
CA LYS A 562 -14.78 -15.72 -39.98
C LYS A 562 -15.33 -16.94 -40.71
N GLU A 563 -14.53 -17.56 -41.58
CA GLU A 563 -14.92 -18.77 -42.33
C GLU A 563 -14.99 -19.99 -41.41
N ILE A 564 -14.03 -20.13 -40.47
CA ILE A 564 -14.07 -21.16 -39.44
C ILE A 564 -15.36 -21.04 -38.62
N ASN A 565 -15.67 -19.84 -38.11
CA ASN A 565 -16.88 -19.60 -37.32
C ASN A 565 -18.18 -19.84 -38.11
N ALA A 566 -18.17 -19.66 -39.43
CA ALA A 566 -19.34 -19.93 -40.27
C ALA A 566 -19.63 -21.43 -40.40
N GLU A 567 -18.60 -22.29 -40.37
CA GLU A 567 -18.76 -23.73 -40.50
C GLU A 567 -19.04 -24.44 -39.18
N ILE A 568 -18.27 -24.13 -38.13
CA ILE A 568 -18.33 -24.85 -36.85
C ILE A 568 -19.06 -24.08 -35.74
N GLY A 569 -19.64 -22.93 -36.08
CA GLY A 569 -20.24 -21.99 -35.14
C GLY A 569 -19.22 -21.06 -34.48
N PRO A 570 -19.68 -19.95 -33.89
CA PRO A 570 -18.79 -19.00 -33.24
C PRO A 570 -18.09 -19.65 -32.05
N CYS A 571 -16.84 -19.24 -31.80
CA CYS A 571 -16.15 -19.55 -30.55
C CYS A 571 -17.06 -19.21 -29.35
N PRO A 572 -17.18 -20.10 -28.35
CA PRO A 572 -17.83 -19.76 -27.09
C PRO A 572 -17.29 -18.44 -26.54
N PRO A 573 -18.15 -17.60 -25.91
CA PRO A 573 -17.71 -16.32 -25.35
C PRO A 573 -16.51 -16.50 -24.45
N TRP A 574 -15.51 -15.62 -24.54
CA TRP A 574 -14.25 -15.75 -23.79
C TRP A 574 -14.43 -15.64 -22.27
N ASN A 575 -15.61 -15.33 -21.76
CA ASN A 575 -15.85 -15.09 -20.34
C ASN A 575 -16.23 -16.40 -19.62
N PRO A 576 -15.29 -17.07 -18.93
CA PRO A 576 -15.62 -18.26 -18.16
C PRO A 576 -16.61 -17.93 -17.02
N PRO A 577 -17.34 -18.95 -16.54
CA PRO A 577 -18.07 -18.86 -15.28
C PRO A 577 -17.15 -18.38 -14.16
N VAL A 578 -17.65 -17.46 -13.34
CA VAL A 578 -16.91 -16.96 -12.18
C VAL A 578 -17.56 -17.47 -10.91
N GLY A 579 -16.71 -17.83 -9.96
CA GLY A 579 -17.09 -18.32 -8.65
C GLY A 579 -15.89 -18.38 -7.73
N GLU A 580 -16.10 -18.87 -6.51
CA GLU A 580 -15.05 -18.89 -5.49
C GLU A 580 -13.83 -19.74 -5.90
N GLY A 581 -14.02 -20.73 -6.79
CA GLY A 581 -12.94 -21.54 -7.36
C GLY A 581 -12.24 -20.93 -8.58
N SER A 582 -12.69 -19.76 -9.07
CA SER A 582 -12.23 -19.17 -10.34
C SER A 582 -10.92 -18.39 -10.15
N PRO A 583 -9.93 -18.54 -11.05
CA PRO A 583 -8.74 -17.69 -11.03
C PRO A 583 -9.03 -16.25 -11.50
N PHE A 584 -10.19 -16.03 -12.11
CA PHE A 584 -10.65 -14.73 -12.63
C PHE A 584 -11.46 -13.93 -11.61
N ARG A 585 -11.57 -14.42 -10.37
CA ARG A 585 -12.25 -13.68 -9.31
C ARG A 585 -11.37 -12.50 -8.84
N PRO A 586 -11.93 -11.29 -8.72
CA PRO A 586 -11.28 -10.22 -7.96
C PRO A 586 -10.90 -10.73 -6.57
N ASP A 587 -9.78 -10.30 -6.00
CA ASP A 587 -9.33 -10.72 -4.67
C ASP A 587 -8.95 -12.22 -4.55
N GLY A 588 -8.73 -12.91 -5.68
CA GLY A 588 -8.39 -14.34 -5.69
C GLY A 588 -6.89 -14.63 -5.60
N LEU A 589 -6.19 -14.34 -6.70
CA LEU A 589 -4.79 -14.74 -6.91
C LEU A 589 -3.80 -14.01 -6.02
N VAL A 590 -4.19 -12.85 -5.48
CA VAL A 590 -3.44 -12.18 -4.42
C VAL A 590 -3.16 -13.11 -3.24
N HIS A 591 -4.14 -13.93 -2.84
CA HIS A 591 -4.03 -14.80 -1.67
C HIS A 591 -3.39 -16.15 -2.01
N THR A 592 -3.76 -16.73 -3.14
CA THR A 592 -3.32 -18.08 -3.48
C THR A 592 -1.95 -18.12 -4.13
N MET A 593 -1.51 -17.04 -4.78
CA MET A 593 -0.21 -16.98 -5.44
C MET A 593 0.70 -15.89 -4.86
N LEU A 594 0.27 -14.63 -4.91
CA LEU A 594 1.15 -13.51 -4.61
C LEU A 594 1.58 -13.48 -3.13
N GLU A 595 0.70 -13.84 -2.21
CA GLU A 595 1.01 -13.93 -0.78
C GLU A 595 1.98 -15.06 -0.42
N GLN A 596 2.27 -16.00 -1.33
CA GLN A 596 3.31 -17.02 -1.13
C GLN A 596 4.73 -16.44 -1.20
N VAL A 597 4.88 -15.28 -1.86
CA VAL A 597 6.18 -14.61 -2.05
C VAL A 597 6.30 -13.30 -1.27
N ILE A 598 5.19 -12.78 -0.74
CA ILE A 598 5.19 -11.62 0.16
C ILE A 598 5.66 -12.06 1.57
N PRO A 599 6.52 -11.29 2.26
CA PRO A 599 7.08 -9.99 1.88
C PRO A 599 8.57 -10.06 1.46
N ALA A 600 8.92 -10.97 0.56
CA ALA A 600 10.31 -11.13 0.09
C ALA A 600 10.89 -9.80 -0.41
N THR A 601 12.20 -9.61 -0.26
CA THR A 601 12.87 -8.42 -0.78
C THR A 601 13.07 -8.55 -2.28
N LEU A 602 12.67 -7.54 -3.04
CA LEU A 602 12.76 -7.50 -4.50
C LEU A 602 13.61 -6.32 -4.97
N THR A 603 14.29 -6.50 -6.11
CA THR A 603 14.90 -5.42 -6.89
C THR A 603 13.82 -4.60 -7.60
N GLY A 604 12.81 -5.26 -8.17
CA GLY A 604 11.67 -4.61 -8.81
C GLY A 604 10.59 -5.60 -9.25
N VAL A 605 9.50 -5.06 -9.81
CA VAL A 605 8.40 -5.84 -10.38
C VAL A 605 8.34 -5.59 -11.89
N LEU A 606 8.24 -6.66 -12.66
CA LEU A 606 7.96 -6.66 -14.08
C LEU A 606 6.50 -7.09 -14.27
N PHE A 607 5.60 -6.13 -14.49
CA PHE A 607 4.18 -6.42 -14.65
C PHE A 607 3.77 -6.25 -16.11
N TYR A 608 3.37 -7.34 -16.75
CA TYR A 608 2.86 -7.32 -18.12
C TYR A 608 1.36 -7.07 -18.14
N GLN A 609 0.99 -5.91 -18.68
CA GLN A 609 -0.39 -5.52 -18.88
C GLN A 609 -1.07 -6.34 -19.99
N GLY A 610 -2.05 -7.13 -19.55
CA GLY A 610 -3.47 -6.99 -19.85
C GLY A 610 -3.99 -6.72 -21.27
N GLU A 611 -4.70 -7.67 -21.87
CA GLU A 611 -5.85 -7.40 -22.75
C GLU A 611 -7.17 -7.52 -21.99
N GLU A 612 -7.18 -8.25 -20.87
CA GLU A 612 -8.39 -8.50 -20.08
C GLU A 612 -9.05 -7.21 -19.57
N ASP A 613 -8.31 -6.12 -19.40
CA ASP A 613 -8.84 -4.83 -18.94
C ASP A 613 -9.12 -3.83 -20.10
N THR A 614 -8.98 -4.24 -21.38
CA THR A 614 -9.15 -3.37 -22.56
C THR A 614 -10.60 -2.88 -22.77
N TRP A 615 -11.60 -3.59 -22.28
CA TRP A 615 -12.99 -3.14 -22.34
C TRP A 615 -13.32 -2.05 -21.29
N ARG A 616 -12.37 -1.71 -20.38
CA ARG A 616 -12.47 -0.63 -19.38
C ARG A 616 -11.23 0.27 -19.31
N THR A 617 -10.69 0.62 -20.46
CA THR A 617 -9.46 1.41 -20.58
C THR A 617 -9.43 2.70 -19.77
N GLY A 618 -10.50 3.50 -19.80
CA GLY A 618 -10.57 4.83 -19.18
C GLY A 618 -10.51 4.87 -17.64
N LYS A 619 -10.41 3.72 -16.98
CA LYS A 619 -10.28 3.59 -15.52
C LYS A 619 -9.16 2.64 -15.07
N TYR A 620 -8.40 2.09 -16.01
CA TYR A 620 -7.35 1.13 -15.70
C TYR A 620 -6.20 1.77 -14.93
N ASP A 621 -5.88 3.03 -15.21
CA ASP A 621 -4.90 3.83 -14.48
C ASP A 621 -5.19 3.89 -12.98
N ILE A 622 -6.47 4.00 -12.61
CA ILE A 622 -6.94 3.98 -11.21
C ILE A 622 -6.67 2.62 -10.56
N LEU A 623 -7.04 1.54 -11.23
CA LEU A 623 -6.85 0.17 -10.72
C LEU A 623 -5.36 -0.18 -10.59
N LEU A 624 -4.59 0.09 -11.64
CA LEU A 624 -3.16 -0.17 -11.68
C LEU A 624 -2.41 0.65 -10.64
N SER A 625 -2.77 1.93 -10.45
CA SER A 625 -2.15 2.77 -9.41
C SER A 625 -2.46 2.24 -8.01
N SER A 626 -3.71 1.86 -7.74
CA SER A 626 -4.10 1.23 -6.46
C SER A 626 -3.33 -0.07 -6.22
N PHE A 627 -3.19 -0.90 -7.26
CA PHE A 627 -2.42 -2.14 -7.22
C PHE A 627 -0.93 -1.91 -6.91
N ILE A 628 -0.28 -0.97 -7.60
CA ILE A 628 1.14 -0.64 -7.38
C ILE A 628 1.37 -0.14 -5.94
N LEU A 629 0.51 0.75 -5.45
CA LEU A 629 0.60 1.25 -4.08
C LEU A 629 0.41 0.12 -3.07
N ARG A 630 -0.57 -0.77 -3.30
CA ARG A 630 -0.78 -1.91 -2.41
C ARG A 630 0.38 -2.91 -2.44
N LEU A 631 0.97 -3.17 -3.59
CA LEU A 631 2.15 -4.02 -3.72
C LEU A 631 3.31 -3.46 -2.90
N ARG A 632 3.59 -2.15 -3.01
CA ARG A 632 4.64 -1.47 -2.23
C ARG A 632 4.40 -1.57 -0.72
N GLU A 633 3.15 -1.44 -0.28
CA GLU A 633 2.74 -1.67 1.11
C GLU A 633 3.03 -3.13 1.53
N LYS A 634 2.54 -4.13 0.79
CA LYS A 634 2.69 -5.56 1.13
C LYS A 634 4.16 -6.01 1.11
N PHE A 635 4.95 -5.53 0.16
CA PHE A 635 6.39 -5.80 0.09
C PHE A 635 7.24 -4.93 1.01
N MET A 636 6.65 -4.02 1.79
CA MET A 636 7.37 -3.11 2.70
C MET A 636 8.50 -2.33 2.00
N ASP A 637 8.27 -1.89 0.77
CA ASP A 637 9.21 -1.10 -0.02
C ASP A 637 8.43 -0.02 -0.79
N GLY A 638 8.35 1.18 -0.21
CA GLY A 638 7.63 2.32 -0.78
C GLY A 638 8.21 2.82 -2.10
N GLU A 639 9.47 2.50 -2.37
CA GLU A 639 10.21 2.91 -3.57
C GLU A 639 10.41 1.73 -4.54
N LEU A 640 9.70 0.61 -4.33
CA LEU A 640 9.83 -0.58 -5.17
C LEU A 640 9.62 -0.21 -6.64
N PRO A 641 10.64 -0.38 -7.50
CA PRO A 641 10.52 -0.13 -8.93
C PRO A 641 9.45 -1.03 -9.53
N PHE A 642 8.58 -0.44 -10.34
CA PHE A 642 7.49 -1.15 -11.01
C PHE A 642 7.55 -0.83 -12.51
N LEU A 643 7.85 -1.85 -13.31
CA LEU A 643 7.91 -1.77 -14.76
C LEU A 643 6.56 -2.21 -15.32
N ASN A 644 5.78 -1.27 -15.85
CA ASN A 644 4.58 -1.59 -16.61
C ASN A 644 4.99 -1.92 -18.07
N VAL A 645 4.89 -3.19 -18.44
CA VAL A 645 5.13 -3.67 -19.80
C VAL A 645 3.80 -3.71 -20.54
N GLN A 646 3.66 -2.85 -21.55
CA GLN A 646 2.48 -2.81 -22.41
C GLN A 646 2.73 -3.56 -23.70
N LEU A 647 1.68 -4.20 -24.21
CA LEU A 647 1.66 -4.73 -25.57
C LEU A 647 1.98 -3.63 -26.59
N PRO A 648 2.83 -3.89 -27.59
CA PRO A 648 2.88 -3.05 -28.78
C PRO A 648 1.52 -3.15 -29.49
N MET A 649 1.01 -2.03 -30.02
CA MET A 649 -0.31 -2.01 -30.66
C MET A 649 -0.38 -3.03 -31.81
N TRP A 650 -1.27 -4.01 -31.71
CA TRP A 650 -1.59 -4.93 -32.79
C TRP A 650 -2.76 -4.37 -33.61
N ILE A 651 -2.51 -4.09 -34.89
CA ILE A 651 -3.54 -3.77 -35.87
C ILE A 651 -3.65 -5.01 -36.76
N ASP A 652 -4.74 -5.78 -36.60
CA ASP A 652 -5.10 -6.77 -37.61
C ASP A 652 -5.31 -6.02 -38.93
N GLY A 653 -4.65 -6.48 -40.01
CA GLY A 653 -4.60 -5.79 -41.31
C GLY A 653 -5.97 -5.57 -41.98
N ALA A 654 -7.06 -6.06 -41.38
CA ALA A 654 -8.44 -5.80 -41.76
C ALA A 654 -9.08 -4.53 -41.12
N ALA A 655 -8.48 -3.96 -40.06
CA ALA A 655 -9.01 -2.77 -39.39
C ALA A 655 -8.45 -1.49 -40.02
N VAL A 656 -9.34 -0.71 -40.66
CA VAL A 656 -8.96 0.52 -41.40
C VAL A 656 -8.86 1.76 -40.49
N GLU A 657 -9.34 1.68 -39.24
CA GLU A 657 -9.34 2.81 -38.30
C GLU A 657 -9.10 2.39 -36.84
N ASP A 658 -8.32 3.22 -36.13
CA ASP A 658 -7.90 3.07 -34.72
C ASP A 658 -9.04 3.46 -33.77
N SER A 659 -9.51 2.50 -32.95
CA SER A 659 -10.54 2.74 -31.95
C SER A 659 -10.00 3.33 -30.63
N LYS A 660 -8.68 3.44 -30.46
CA LYS A 660 -7.99 3.94 -29.25
C LYS A 660 -8.40 3.26 -27.94
N LEU A 661 -8.87 2.00 -28.03
CA LEU A 661 -9.35 1.22 -26.89
C LEU A 661 -8.23 0.52 -26.11
N TRP A 662 -7.05 1.15 -26.00
CA TRP A 662 -5.93 0.63 -25.21
C TRP A 662 -5.83 1.34 -23.85
N PRO A 663 -5.62 0.63 -22.73
CA PRO A 663 -5.55 1.28 -21.43
C PRO A 663 -4.38 2.28 -21.41
N PRO A 664 -4.64 3.58 -21.20
CA PRO A 664 -3.62 4.61 -21.29
C PRO A 664 -2.60 4.45 -20.15
N ARG A 665 -1.34 4.79 -20.42
CA ARG A 665 -0.36 4.98 -19.33
C ARG A 665 -0.86 6.11 -18.43
N ALA A 666 -0.79 5.93 -17.13
CA ALA A 666 -0.89 7.04 -16.20
C ALA A 666 0.14 8.12 -16.61
N PRO A 667 -0.23 9.41 -16.69
CA PRO A 667 0.74 10.47 -16.90
C PRO A 667 1.63 10.57 -15.66
N GLY A 668 2.80 9.92 -15.69
CA GLY A 668 3.83 10.11 -14.68
C GLY A 668 4.61 11.41 -14.95
N PRO A 669 5.28 11.99 -13.93
CA PRO A 669 6.20 13.10 -14.12
C PRO A 669 7.48 12.56 -14.79
N MET A 670 7.48 12.52 -16.11
CA MET A 670 8.68 12.28 -16.93
C MET A 670 8.94 13.53 -17.78
N GLU A 671 9.33 14.63 -17.13
CA GLU A 671 10.12 15.65 -17.79
C GLU A 671 11.59 15.23 -17.73
N GLY A 672 12.24 15.09 -18.88
CA GLY A 672 13.71 15.14 -18.93
C GLY A 672 14.47 14.07 -19.72
N ILE A 673 13.85 13.25 -20.57
CA ILE A 673 14.61 12.48 -21.57
C ILE A 673 14.47 13.17 -22.93
N PRO A 674 15.56 13.69 -23.53
CA PRO A 674 15.47 14.31 -24.84
C PRO A 674 15.02 13.28 -25.87
N GLN A 675 13.91 13.58 -26.55
CA GLN A 675 13.54 12.86 -27.77
C GLN A 675 14.63 13.13 -28.81
N SER A 676 15.30 12.08 -29.27
CA SER A 676 16.19 12.14 -30.43
C SER A 676 15.38 12.42 -31.72
N PRO A 677 15.92 13.17 -32.70
CA PRO A 677 15.12 13.70 -33.79
C PRO A 677 14.78 12.64 -34.84
N GLU A 678 13.52 12.70 -35.27
CA GLU A 678 12.91 12.27 -36.53
C GLU A 678 13.75 11.38 -37.48
N HIS A 679 13.27 10.15 -37.71
CA HIS A 679 13.43 9.46 -38.98
C HIS A 679 12.05 9.14 -39.57
N ARG A 680 11.80 9.67 -40.77
CA ARG A 680 10.59 9.47 -41.58
C ARG A 680 10.34 7.98 -41.90
N PRO A 681 9.08 7.58 -42.17
CA PRO A 681 8.69 6.18 -42.29
C PRO A 681 9.17 5.59 -43.62
N GLY A 682 10.12 4.66 -43.55
CA GLY A 682 10.43 3.74 -44.63
C GLY A 682 9.59 2.47 -44.50
N ARG A 683 8.87 2.12 -45.56
CA ARG A 683 8.07 0.89 -45.76
C ARG A 683 8.61 -0.33 -45.00
N ALA A 684 7.83 -0.84 -44.05
CA ALA A 684 8.02 -2.18 -43.51
C ALA A 684 7.36 -3.20 -44.47
N VAL A 685 8.20 -3.92 -45.20
CA VAL A 685 7.87 -5.20 -45.84
C VAL A 685 8.00 -6.28 -44.77
N GLY A 686 7.01 -7.17 -44.72
CA GLY A 686 6.86 -8.16 -43.65
C GLY A 686 8.00 -9.16 -43.52
N SER A 687 8.16 -9.64 -42.31
CA SER A 687 8.41 -11.04 -41.97
C SER A 687 8.42 -11.13 -40.45
N GLY A 688 7.45 -11.87 -39.92
CA GLY A 688 7.40 -12.20 -38.51
C GLY A 688 8.65 -12.96 -38.07
N ARG A 689 9.15 -12.55 -36.91
CA ARG A 689 9.95 -13.33 -35.96
C ARG A 689 9.70 -12.72 -34.59
N VAL A 690 9.24 -13.53 -33.64
CA VAL A 690 9.27 -13.24 -32.20
C VAL A 690 10.09 -14.32 -31.52
#